data_AF-A0A409YY75-F1
#
_entry.id   AF-A0A409YY75-F1
#
_cell.length_a   1.000
_cell.length_b   1.000
_cell.length_c   1.000
_cell.angle_alpha   90.00
_cell.angle_beta   90.00
_cell.angle_gamma   90.00
#
_symmetry.space_group_name_H-M   'P 1'
#
loop_
_entity.id
_entity.type
_entity.pdbx_description
1 polymer ?
#
loop_
_entity_poly.entity_id
_entity_poly.type
_entity_poly.pdbx_seq_one_letter_code
_entity_poly.pdbx_strand_id
1 'polypeptide(L)'
;MMAELAESPIASPTTRDNSSLEEIKQRLDAHVSEVSILRDNEYCNKADFLDNLSQDTVDLISNISKSERSVYQAEFCSRKGEEELMTAVSSGSSSALDNAIAWGALAVKYMQPNVPERGIILSMFGRTLRYRWRLTQNDAHLDDTIYYFTKTVEMEREEEPNRALHLDDLGIMLLERYTKHHDEKDFEAAMLVFKQAAGLPHSGKPLFLSHQARLLKAKAMHAPQICEMLLGESLEMHYQALHSVTPQFRGSLQNIYLHLVDTFVAVYTSRGSSVPKQLDADAQEHLREAKENWRFYHELAVALLDRYRKQHGRPDLETSFTFLQEALSRMSKTGANTATIDALMAEVLEKMAIFDGSLSELAEAIRFAEKAVNATHSTDSAIANRMSTLCFLHQRIFDLNADTQALTKSIEIAQRALSLPGCANTKWMFYQRLGISYGYRFKANRGPADLEEAISSFESALKENLLPFDKMNTHQEYARALSFAYPFTQKAEHIDAAIYHNDSALALTTEDMPAIVSCYEAFSIIYMNKYEVTGDVADIHKATSYALQAVSYIDHFPSRKHEKSRYFTCLGNAFYAQYDTADQTADLNQAIFYYDQSVRHTILGDARYFIRMGSLCRALLRKFFATKSVEHFNTVKDHIQEALAMTNPIPSVSDSAFLHDILGTGYLYAYYMAQDSAVPNIHAIHCAIEQFQASIATNCGIPSVINPPMINLLNASIAKYSVTKSDEDLVQTAGRILQYMPILQSSLTKHELVFLVRKVAEFCTLFYNSKKINQFGLFATFLHTSVAMEQSMVSHIRLDSAVEAATLSYQTLSTVKPEGAAQLIKYAAELLPTTILVATSRADQLRSLRRLSMLPSLGLSFYLVAKNSATEALHIYEQTRSLVWNRFLDLKTDLGDLEEKHPDLAARLKLIRTKLDQGPTQNVIASETTGRARLEKTQLAHEYDAVINTIRKLDGFKDFLRSQSPSSLTDSARDGPVIVVNVTKYRSDALLVTAEEVSCLPLPKFSLDVVMGLAAKFEQALEALHTDQIKASEMMSGVVLGLWETVAEPVLNTLGIWRGNRASESVVGYDQMDPFPAHSCSWRPRKGDTHWRKVQRLG
;
A
#
# COMPACT_ATOMS: atom_id res chain seq x y z
N MET A 1 -30.24 -54.01 32.54
CA MET A 1 -29.75 -53.73 31.17
C MET A 1 -29.37 -52.27 30.91
N MET A 2 -30.27 -51.29 30.74
CA MET A 2 -29.87 -49.87 30.47
C MET A 2 -29.05 -49.20 31.60
N ALA A 3 -29.17 -49.69 32.85
CA ALA A 3 -28.37 -49.20 33.98
C ALA A 3 -27.03 -49.96 34.17
N GLU A 4 -26.83 -51.11 33.52
CA GLU A 4 -25.62 -51.94 33.70
C GLU A 4 -24.50 -51.61 32.70
N LEU A 5 -24.78 -50.81 31.68
CA LEU A 5 -23.78 -50.34 30.70
C LEU A 5 -23.13 -49.00 31.09
N ALA A 6 -23.58 -48.36 32.17
CA ALA A 6 -23.15 -47.01 32.58
C ALA A 6 -22.04 -47.00 33.65
N GLU A 7 -21.66 -48.16 34.21
CA GLU A 7 -20.66 -48.23 35.28
C GLU A 7 -19.44 -49.07 34.86
N SER A 8 -18.48 -48.45 34.18
CA SER A 8 -17.10 -48.93 34.14
C SER A 8 -16.14 -47.73 34.29
N PRO A 9 -15.12 -47.82 35.17
CA PRO A 9 -14.19 -46.71 35.39
C PRO A 9 -13.29 -46.51 34.16
N ILE A 10 -13.13 -45.24 33.77
CA ILE A 10 -12.24 -44.77 32.70
C ILE A 10 -10.79 -45.12 33.06
N ALA A 11 -10.17 -45.99 32.29
CA ALA A 11 -8.73 -46.27 32.36
C ALA A 11 -7.95 -45.28 31.49
N SER A 12 -6.77 -44.88 31.95
CA SER A 12 -5.84 -43.92 31.31
C SER A 12 -5.45 -44.30 29.87
N PRO A 13 -5.13 -43.31 29.01
CA PRO A 13 -4.95 -43.52 27.57
C PRO A 13 -3.72 -44.39 27.29
N THR A 14 -3.95 -45.63 26.90
CA THR A 14 -2.93 -46.51 26.34
C THR A 14 -2.92 -46.34 24.83
N THR A 15 -1.73 -46.31 24.24
CA THR A 15 -1.52 -46.32 22.78
C THR A 15 -2.33 -47.45 22.14
N ARG A 16 -3.15 -47.10 21.13
CA ARG A 16 -3.99 -48.02 20.36
C ARG A 16 -3.19 -49.25 19.90
N ASP A 17 -3.60 -50.43 20.34
CA ASP A 17 -3.08 -51.69 19.81
C ASP A 17 -3.92 -52.11 18.60
N ASN A 18 -3.28 -52.22 17.42
CA ASN A 18 -3.93 -52.65 16.17
C ASN A 18 -4.61 -54.02 16.29
N SER A 19 -4.15 -54.89 17.20
CA SER A 19 -4.78 -56.20 17.44
C SER A 19 -6.21 -56.08 18.00
N SER A 20 -6.45 -55.06 18.83
CA SER A 20 -7.73 -54.82 19.49
C SER A 20 -8.80 -54.24 18.55
N LEU A 21 -8.40 -53.40 17.59
CA LEU A 21 -9.29 -52.85 16.56
C LEU A 21 -9.75 -53.95 15.60
N GLU A 22 -8.85 -54.86 15.22
CA GLU A 22 -9.18 -55.97 14.33
C GLU A 22 -10.16 -56.96 14.99
N GLU A 23 -10.05 -57.20 16.31
CA GLU A 23 -11.05 -57.99 17.06
C GLU A 23 -12.43 -57.34 17.09
N ILE A 24 -12.51 -56.02 17.34
CA ILE A 24 -13.79 -55.29 17.34
C ILE A 24 -14.43 -55.42 15.95
N LYS A 25 -13.63 -55.25 14.90
CA LYS A 25 -14.07 -55.36 13.52
C LYS A 25 -14.55 -56.76 13.15
N GLN A 26 -13.82 -57.82 13.53
CA GLN A 26 -14.28 -59.20 13.33
C GLN A 26 -15.64 -59.45 14.00
N ARG A 27 -15.87 -58.88 15.20
CA ARG A 27 -17.18 -58.96 15.85
C ARG A 27 -18.25 -58.19 15.08
N LEU A 28 -17.95 -56.99 14.59
CA LEU A 28 -18.88 -56.21 13.76
C LEU A 28 -19.19 -56.92 12.44
N ASP A 29 -18.21 -57.57 11.81
CA ASP A 29 -18.40 -58.30 10.54
C ASP A 29 -19.18 -59.61 10.73
N ALA A 30 -19.04 -60.25 11.88
CA ALA A 30 -19.87 -61.40 12.26
C ALA A 30 -21.36 -61.02 12.44
N HIS A 31 -21.66 -59.74 12.69
CA HIS A 31 -23.03 -59.23 12.74
C HIS A 31 -23.53 -58.93 11.32
N VAL A 32 -24.18 -59.93 10.71
CA VAL A 32 -24.89 -59.75 9.45
C VAL A 32 -26.16 -58.94 9.71
N SER A 33 -26.29 -57.81 9.01
CA SER A 33 -27.53 -57.04 9.02
C SER A 33 -28.66 -57.90 8.45
N GLU A 34 -29.78 -58.00 9.16
CA GLU A 34 -30.98 -58.67 8.65
C GLU A 34 -31.67 -57.86 7.54
N VAL A 35 -31.29 -56.59 7.39
CA VAL A 35 -31.78 -55.69 6.34
C VAL A 35 -30.60 -55.18 5.51
N SER A 36 -30.54 -55.56 4.25
CA SER A 36 -29.44 -55.20 3.34
C SER A 36 -29.55 -53.74 2.83
N ILE A 37 -29.29 -52.76 3.71
CA ILE A 37 -29.39 -51.32 3.39
C ILE A 37 -28.02 -50.69 3.15
N LEU A 38 -27.04 -50.97 4.04
CA LEU A 38 -25.66 -50.52 3.87
C LEU A 38 -25.04 -51.22 2.66
N ARG A 39 -24.36 -50.48 1.78
CA ARG A 39 -23.66 -51.07 0.63
C ARG A 39 -22.37 -51.75 1.09
N ASP A 40 -21.82 -52.60 0.21
CA ASP A 40 -20.53 -53.24 0.45
C ASP A 40 -19.42 -52.19 0.59
N ASN A 41 -18.52 -52.40 1.55
CA ASN A 41 -17.40 -51.50 1.83
C ASN A 41 -17.84 -50.04 2.16
N GLU A 42 -18.99 -49.89 2.82
CA GLU A 42 -19.54 -48.60 3.24
C GLU A 42 -19.55 -48.45 4.77
N TYR A 43 -19.11 -47.29 5.27
CA TYR A 43 -19.05 -46.93 6.70
C TYR A 43 -18.53 -48.07 7.60
N CYS A 44 -19.39 -48.67 8.43
CA CYS A 44 -19.03 -49.75 9.35
C CYS A 44 -18.68 -51.08 8.67
N ASN A 45 -18.77 -51.15 7.35
CA ASN A 45 -18.28 -52.27 6.54
C ASN A 45 -16.90 -51.97 5.89
N LYS A 46 -16.31 -50.79 6.14
CA LYS A 46 -14.98 -50.43 5.63
C LYS A 46 -13.86 -51.00 6.49
N ALA A 47 -12.71 -51.19 5.86
CA ALA A 47 -11.54 -51.71 6.54
C ALA A 47 -10.97 -50.75 7.62
N ASP A 48 -11.10 -49.45 7.40
CA ASP A 48 -10.56 -48.33 8.18
C ASP A 48 -11.62 -47.65 9.08
N PHE A 49 -12.76 -48.31 9.32
CA PHE A 49 -13.94 -47.72 9.99
C PHE A 49 -13.63 -47.07 11.35
N LEU A 50 -12.73 -47.66 12.15
CA LEU A 50 -12.44 -47.22 13.51
C LEU A 50 -11.29 -46.21 13.60
N ASP A 51 -10.54 -46.00 12.51
CA ASP A 51 -9.24 -45.31 12.54
C ASP A 51 -9.36 -43.84 12.96
N ASN A 52 -10.44 -43.18 12.52
CA ASN A 52 -10.67 -41.75 12.71
C ASN A 52 -11.62 -41.41 13.88
N LEU A 53 -12.10 -42.40 14.63
CA LEU A 53 -13.03 -42.18 15.75
C LEU A 53 -12.29 -41.80 17.03
N SER A 54 -12.98 -41.21 18.01
CA SER A 54 -12.38 -40.96 19.33
C SER A 54 -12.18 -42.27 20.11
N GLN A 55 -11.24 -42.30 21.07
CA GLN A 55 -11.01 -43.53 21.86
C GLN A 55 -12.25 -43.94 22.67
N ASP A 56 -12.92 -42.96 23.28
CA ASP A 56 -14.17 -43.20 24.04
C ASP A 56 -15.26 -43.80 23.14
N THR A 57 -15.35 -43.34 21.88
CA THR A 57 -16.27 -43.88 20.88
C THR A 57 -15.92 -45.32 20.53
N VAL A 58 -14.65 -45.64 20.29
CA VAL A 58 -14.18 -47.00 19.97
C VAL A 58 -14.46 -47.96 21.13
N ASP A 59 -14.23 -47.54 22.38
CA ASP A 59 -14.47 -48.35 23.57
C ASP A 59 -15.96 -48.66 23.74
N LEU A 60 -16.83 -47.67 23.49
CA LEU A 60 -18.28 -47.87 23.53
C LEU A 60 -18.77 -48.80 22.42
N ILE A 61 -18.25 -48.66 21.20
CA ILE A 61 -18.53 -49.57 20.07
C ILE A 61 -18.09 -51.00 20.42
N SER A 62 -16.92 -51.17 21.04
CA SER A 62 -16.41 -52.46 21.49
C SER A 62 -17.38 -53.14 22.47
N ASN A 63 -17.88 -52.39 23.45
CA ASN A 63 -18.84 -52.91 24.44
C ASN A 63 -20.16 -53.34 23.79
N ILE A 64 -20.68 -52.54 22.84
CA ILE A 64 -21.90 -52.88 22.11
C ILE A 64 -21.70 -54.13 21.26
N SER A 65 -20.56 -54.25 20.57
CA SER A 65 -20.23 -55.42 19.74
C SER A 65 -20.13 -56.74 20.52
N LYS A 66 -19.93 -56.68 21.85
CA LYS A 66 -19.87 -57.84 22.76
C LYS A 66 -21.23 -58.22 23.35
N SER A 67 -22.20 -57.31 23.30
CA SER A 67 -23.51 -57.50 23.93
C SER A 67 -24.44 -58.39 23.08
N GLU A 68 -25.31 -59.16 23.74
CA GLU A 68 -26.31 -59.99 23.04
C GLU A 68 -27.27 -59.12 22.21
N ARG A 69 -27.67 -59.65 21.04
CA ARG A 69 -28.50 -58.94 20.06
C ARG A 69 -29.82 -58.49 20.68
N SER A 70 -30.11 -57.19 20.61
CA SER A 70 -31.30 -56.60 21.22
C SER A 70 -31.92 -55.53 20.34
N VAL A 71 -33.25 -55.42 20.37
CA VAL A 71 -34.03 -54.43 19.62
C VAL A 71 -33.62 -52.99 19.99
N TYR A 72 -33.07 -52.78 21.19
CA TYR A 72 -32.63 -51.47 21.68
C TYR A 72 -31.26 -51.01 21.17
N GLN A 73 -30.45 -51.89 20.56
CA GLN A 73 -29.09 -51.53 20.11
C GLN A 73 -29.13 -50.47 18.99
N ALA A 74 -30.06 -50.62 18.04
CA ALA A 74 -30.23 -49.68 16.95
C ALA A 74 -30.72 -48.31 17.44
N GLU A 75 -31.68 -48.29 18.37
CA GLU A 75 -32.19 -47.07 19.00
C GLU A 75 -31.09 -46.34 19.80
N PHE A 76 -30.31 -47.10 20.58
CA PHE A 76 -29.16 -46.55 21.33
C PHE A 76 -28.15 -45.89 20.39
N CYS A 77 -27.74 -46.59 19.33
CA CYS A 77 -26.81 -46.06 18.34
C CYS A 77 -27.39 -44.82 17.65
N SER A 78 -28.68 -44.82 17.32
CA SER A 78 -29.35 -43.66 16.71
C SER A 78 -29.35 -42.43 17.62
N ARG A 79 -29.65 -42.60 18.93
CA ARG A 79 -29.61 -41.50 19.91
C ARG A 79 -28.19 -40.97 20.10
N LYS A 80 -27.18 -41.84 20.15
CA LYS A 80 -25.78 -41.43 20.22
C LYS A 80 -25.35 -40.67 18.96
N GLY A 81 -25.79 -41.11 17.78
CA GLY A 81 -25.57 -40.38 16.53
C GLY A 81 -26.19 -38.99 16.54
N GLU A 82 -27.40 -38.84 17.10
CA GLU A 82 -28.05 -37.54 17.25
C GLU A 82 -27.30 -36.63 18.23
N GLU A 83 -26.85 -37.13 19.38
CA GLU A 83 -26.06 -36.38 20.37
C GLU A 83 -24.75 -35.84 19.78
N GLU A 84 -24.02 -36.69 19.05
CA GLU A 84 -22.78 -36.32 18.36
C GLU A 84 -23.06 -35.35 17.19
N LEU A 85 -24.16 -35.51 16.46
CA LEU A 85 -24.58 -34.56 15.42
C LEU A 85 -24.87 -33.18 16.01
N MET A 86 -25.60 -33.11 17.13
CA MET A 86 -25.88 -31.84 17.82
C MET A 86 -24.59 -31.19 18.32
N THR A 87 -23.63 -31.99 18.77
CA THR A 87 -22.30 -31.53 19.15
C THR A 87 -21.53 -31.01 17.93
N ALA A 88 -21.55 -31.73 16.81
CA ALA A 88 -20.92 -31.29 15.55
C ALA A 88 -21.53 -29.98 15.04
N VAL A 89 -22.86 -29.85 15.08
CA VAL A 89 -23.59 -28.65 14.65
C VAL A 89 -23.25 -27.44 15.52
N SER A 90 -23.13 -27.62 16.84
CA SER A 90 -22.88 -26.52 17.78
C SER A 90 -21.40 -26.13 17.88
N SER A 91 -20.47 -27.07 17.71
CA SER A 91 -19.04 -26.86 17.88
C SER A 91 -18.26 -26.75 16.56
N GLY A 92 -18.82 -27.19 15.43
CA GLY A 92 -18.11 -27.34 14.16
C GLY A 92 -17.05 -28.46 14.17
N SER A 93 -17.05 -29.35 15.16
CA SER A 93 -16.06 -30.42 15.30
C SER A 93 -16.19 -31.49 14.22
N SER A 94 -15.16 -31.65 13.39
CA SER A 94 -15.08 -32.76 12.42
C SER A 94 -15.10 -34.12 13.10
N SER A 95 -14.44 -34.25 14.26
CA SER A 95 -14.41 -35.52 15.01
C SER A 95 -15.79 -35.90 15.55
N ALA A 96 -16.58 -34.93 16.02
CA ALA A 96 -17.96 -35.19 16.44
C ALA A 96 -18.84 -35.62 15.24
N LEU A 97 -18.61 -35.05 14.05
CA LEU A 97 -19.30 -35.49 12.84
C LEU A 97 -18.91 -36.91 12.43
N ASP A 98 -17.64 -37.26 12.47
CA ASP A 98 -17.17 -38.62 12.18
C ASP A 98 -17.76 -39.64 13.17
N ASN A 99 -17.83 -39.28 14.46
CA ASN A 99 -18.54 -40.07 15.47
C ASN A 99 -20.04 -40.20 15.14
N ALA A 100 -20.72 -39.11 14.78
CA ALA A 100 -22.14 -39.14 14.43
C ALA A 100 -22.44 -40.05 13.24
N ILE A 101 -21.57 -40.03 12.21
CA ILE A 101 -21.68 -40.91 11.04
C ILE A 101 -21.47 -42.37 11.45
N ALA A 102 -20.46 -42.66 12.28
CA ALA A 102 -20.20 -44.01 12.76
C ALA A 102 -21.37 -44.58 13.57
N TRP A 103 -21.93 -43.79 14.49
CA TRP A 103 -23.10 -44.19 15.26
C TRP A 103 -24.35 -44.39 14.40
N GLY A 104 -24.59 -43.50 13.43
CA GLY A 104 -25.69 -43.66 12.48
C GLY A 104 -25.55 -44.92 11.62
N ALA A 105 -24.35 -45.23 11.13
CA ALA A 105 -24.10 -46.45 10.35
C ALA A 105 -24.31 -47.72 11.18
N LEU A 106 -23.84 -47.73 12.44
CA LEU A 106 -24.10 -48.84 13.38
C LEU A 106 -25.59 -48.99 13.71
N ALA A 107 -26.32 -47.88 13.84
CA ALA A 107 -27.76 -47.91 14.05
C ALA A 107 -28.48 -48.63 12.90
N VAL A 108 -28.07 -48.38 11.65
CA VAL A 108 -28.59 -49.09 10.48
C VAL A 108 -28.18 -50.58 10.49
N LYS A 109 -26.94 -50.90 10.87
CA LYS A 109 -26.43 -52.30 10.92
C LYS A 109 -27.15 -53.17 11.95
N TYR A 110 -27.51 -52.61 13.10
CA TYR A 110 -28.23 -53.32 14.17
C TYR A 110 -29.75 -53.29 14.01
N MET A 111 -30.28 -52.56 13.03
CA MET A 111 -31.71 -52.42 12.81
C MET A 111 -32.37 -53.75 12.42
N GLN A 112 -33.44 -54.13 13.12
CA GLN A 112 -34.23 -55.32 12.81
C GLN A 112 -35.39 -55.00 11.83
N PRO A 113 -35.81 -55.94 10.98
CA PRO A 113 -36.76 -55.69 9.89
C PRO A 113 -38.16 -55.22 10.33
N ASN A 114 -38.60 -55.50 11.56
CA ASN A 114 -39.96 -55.21 12.06
C ASN A 114 -40.03 -54.16 13.18
N VAL A 115 -38.99 -53.35 13.37
CA VAL A 115 -39.01 -52.29 14.40
C VAL A 115 -39.87 -51.11 13.90
N PRO A 116 -40.86 -50.62 14.68
CA PRO A 116 -41.72 -49.49 14.31
C PRO A 116 -40.94 -48.20 13.97
N GLU A 117 -39.75 -48.02 14.56
CA GLU A 117 -38.95 -46.79 14.47
C GLU A 117 -37.90 -46.82 13.33
N ARG A 118 -37.93 -47.84 12.46
CA ARG A 118 -36.92 -48.03 11.38
C ARG A 118 -36.75 -46.81 10.47
N GLY A 119 -37.85 -46.11 10.15
CA GLY A 119 -37.81 -44.91 9.33
C GLY A 119 -37.13 -43.73 10.04
N ILE A 120 -37.30 -43.61 11.35
CA ILE A 120 -36.65 -42.58 12.17
C ILE A 120 -35.14 -42.79 12.20
N ILE A 121 -34.69 -44.05 12.38
CA ILE A 121 -33.26 -44.40 12.42
C ILE A 121 -32.58 -44.05 11.08
N LEU A 122 -33.18 -44.45 9.96
CA LEU A 122 -32.63 -44.16 8.63
C LEU A 122 -32.67 -42.65 8.30
N SER A 123 -33.75 -41.96 8.68
CA SER A 123 -33.87 -40.51 8.51
C SER A 123 -32.82 -39.76 9.33
N MET A 124 -32.57 -40.16 10.58
CA MET A 124 -31.55 -39.54 11.41
C MET A 124 -30.16 -39.71 10.80
N PHE A 125 -29.84 -40.92 10.30
CA PHE A 125 -28.59 -41.15 9.60
C PHE A 125 -28.47 -40.30 8.32
N GLY A 126 -29.54 -40.23 7.52
CA GLY A 126 -29.62 -39.34 6.37
C GLY A 126 -29.39 -37.86 6.73
N ARG A 127 -29.91 -37.37 7.86
CA ARG A 127 -29.66 -36.01 8.34
C ARG A 127 -28.21 -35.77 8.75
N THR A 128 -27.53 -36.75 9.32
CA THR A 128 -26.08 -36.70 9.59
C THR A 128 -25.29 -36.59 8.28
N LEU A 129 -25.62 -37.40 7.28
CA LEU A 129 -24.98 -37.36 5.96
C LEU A 129 -25.26 -36.05 5.22
N ARG A 130 -26.49 -35.52 5.34
CA ARG A 130 -26.86 -34.18 4.85
C ARG A 130 -25.98 -33.10 5.46
N TYR A 131 -25.69 -33.17 6.76
CA TYR A 131 -24.80 -32.21 7.42
C TYR A 131 -23.36 -32.34 6.90
N ARG A 132 -22.86 -33.56 6.69
CA ARG A 132 -21.57 -33.79 6.03
C ARG A 132 -21.53 -33.21 4.61
N TRP A 133 -22.57 -33.43 3.82
CA TRP A 133 -22.69 -32.85 2.49
C TRP A 133 -22.66 -31.31 2.56
N ARG A 134 -23.39 -30.68 3.48
CA ARG A 134 -23.37 -29.22 3.64
C ARG A 134 -21.97 -28.65 3.89
N LEU A 135 -21.14 -29.35 4.66
CA LEU A 135 -19.76 -28.92 4.93
C LEU A 135 -18.82 -29.17 3.74
N THR A 136 -19.01 -30.28 3.03
CA THR A 136 -18.06 -30.73 1.99
C THR A 136 -18.44 -30.32 0.57
N GLN A 137 -19.71 -30.04 0.32
CA GLN A 137 -20.30 -29.76 -1.00
C GLN A 137 -19.99 -30.82 -2.08
N ASN A 138 -19.66 -32.05 -1.66
CA ASN A 138 -19.27 -33.17 -2.52
C ASN A 138 -20.51 -33.96 -3.01
N ASP A 139 -20.64 -34.16 -4.32
CA ASP A 139 -21.79 -34.85 -4.93
C ASP A 139 -21.96 -36.29 -4.47
N ALA A 140 -20.87 -37.00 -4.17
CA ALA A 140 -20.96 -38.36 -3.64
C ALA A 140 -21.68 -38.39 -2.28
N HIS A 141 -21.44 -37.40 -1.41
CA HIS A 141 -22.15 -37.31 -0.12
C HIS A 141 -23.62 -36.90 -0.30
N LEU A 142 -23.96 -36.14 -1.34
CA LEU A 142 -25.34 -35.82 -1.70
C LEU A 142 -26.09 -37.07 -2.17
N ASP A 143 -25.46 -37.86 -3.05
CA ASP A 143 -26.02 -39.10 -3.55
C ASP A 143 -26.21 -40.14 -2.45
N ASP A 144 -25.26 -40.25 -1.52
CA ASP A 144 -25.40 -41.07 -0.31
C ASP A 144 -26.61 -40.64 0.50
N THR A 145 -26.76 -39.33 0.75
CA THR A 145 -27.88 -38.78 1.50
C THR A 145 -29.23 -39.09 0.82
N ILE A 146 -29.33 -38.91 -0.50
CA ILE A 146 -30.52 -39.24 -1.30
C ILE A 146 -30.83 -40.73 -1.23
N TYR A 147 -29.80 -41.59 -1.32
CA TYR A 147 -29.95 -43.04 -1.21
C TYR A 147 -30.60 -43.43 0.14
N TYR A 148 -30.05 -42.93 1.26
CA TYR A 148 -30.59 -43.30 2.58
C TYR A 148 -32.00 -42.73 2.82
N PHE A 149 -32.31 -41.50 2.39
CA PHE A 149 -33.68 -41.00 2.48
C PHE A 149 -34.65 -41.74 1.55
N THR A 150 -34.20 -42.20 0.38
CA THR A 150 -35.01 -43.06 -0.50
C THR A 150 -35.32 -44.38 0.20
N LYS A 151 -34.32 -45.01 0.84
CA LYS A 151 -34.51 -46.23 1.62
C LYS A 151 -35.46 -46.04 2.80
N THR A 152 -35.41 -44.88 3.48
CA THR A 152 -36.40 -44.53 4.50
C THR A 152 -37.82 -44.62 3.97
N VAL A 153 -38.12 -43.95 2.85
CA VAL A 153 -39.47 -43.88 2.27
C VAL A 153 -39.94 -45.23 1.72
N GLU A 154 -39.05 -45.99 1.08
CA GLU A 154 -39.33 -47.34 0.55
C GLU A 154 -39.70 -48.33 1.65
N MET A 155 -39.12 -48.16 2.84
CA MET A 155 -39.32 -49.06 3.97
C MET A 155 -40.48 -48.67 4.86
N GLU A 156 -41.03 -47.46 4.77
CA GLU A 156 -42.18 -47.06 5.59
C GLU A 156 -43.52 -47.50 5.00
N ARG A 157 -44.49 -47.85 5.86
CA ARG A 157 -45.88 -48.04 5.44
C ARG A 157 -46.54 -46.69 5.20
N GLU A 158 -47.59 -46.67 4.38
CA GLU A 158 -48.30 -45.42 4.05
C GLU A 158 -48.96 -44.76 5.27
N GLU A 159 -49.33 -45.54 6.29
CA GLU A 159 -49.99 -45.03 7.50
C GLU A 159 -49.01 -44.49 8.58
N GLU A 160 -47.69 -44.55 8.36
CA GLU A 160 -46.70 -44.11 9.35
C GLU A 160 -46.77 -42.58 9.61
N PRO A 161 -46.86 -42.12 10.87
CA PRO A 161 -47.05 -40.71 11.19
C PRO A 161 -45.96 -39.75 10.66
N ASN A 162 -44.72 -40.23 10.58
CA ASN A 162 -43.55 -39.43 10.15
C ASN A 162 -43.27 -39.51 8.65
N ARG A 163 -44.02 -40.30 7.88
CA ARG A 163 -43.80 -40.48 6.44
C ARG A 163 -43.77 -39.16 5.68
N ALA A 164 -44.62 -38.21 6.07
CA ALA A 164 -44.66 -36.88 5.46
C ALA A 164 -43.34 -36.10 5.64
N LEU A 165 -42.68 -36.22 6.81
CA LEU A 165 -41.39 -35.57 7.07
C LEU A 165 -40.26 -36.23 6.28
N HIS A 166 -40.28 -37.56 6.12
CA HIS A 166 -39.25 -38.27 5.37
C HIS A 166 -39.34 -38.04 3.86
N LEU A 167 -40.56 -37.95 3.33
CA LEU A 167 -40.81 -37.51 1.96
C LEU A 167 -40.30 -36.09 1.71
N ASP A 168 -40.47 -35.18 2.67
CA ASP A 168 -39.93 -33.82 2.60
C ASP A 168 -38.40 -33.80 2.67
N ASP A 169 -37.79 -34.56 3.59
CA ASP A 169 -36.33 -34.66 3.69
C ASP A 169 -35.69 -35.19 2.39
N LEU A 170 -36.30 -36.20 1.76
CA LEU A 170 -35.90 -36.68 0.43
C LEU A 170 -36.09 -35.60 -0.64
N GLY A 171 -37.24 -34.93 -0.64
CA GLY A 171 -37.54 -33.85 -1.58
C GLY A 171 -36.55 -32.70 -1.52
N ILE A 172 -36.11 -32.30 -0.32
CA ILE A 172 -35.10 -31.25 -0.17
C ILE A 172 -33.77 -31.68 -0.79
N MET A 173 -33.33 -32.92 -0.61
CA MET A 173 -32.06 -33.38 -1.21
C MET A 173 -32.12 -33.49 -2.73
N LEU A 174 -33.25 -33.94 -3.29
CA LEU A 174 -33.48 -33.92 -4.73
C LEU A 174 -33.55 -32.48 -5.27
N LEU A 175 -34.14 -31.54 -4.53
CA LEU A 175 -34.12 -30.10 -4.86
C LEU A 175 -32.68 -29.55 -4.88
N GLU A 176 -31.85 -29.87 -3.89
CA GLU A 176 -30.45 -29.42 -3.86
C GLU A 176 -29.67 -30.00 -5.07
N ARG A 177 -29.88 -31.28 -5.40
CA ARG A 177 -29.25 -31.92 -6.57
C ARG A 177 -29.74 -31.31 -7.89
N TYR A 178 -31.04 -31.04 -8.01
CA TYR A 178 -31.61 -30.33 -9.17
C TYR A 178 -31.04 -28.91 -9.31
N THR A 179 -30.90 -28.19 -8.20
CA THR A 179 -30.33 -26.82 -8.21
C THR A 179 -28.88 -26.83 -8.70
N LYS A 180 -28.15 -27.93 -8.49
CA LYS A 180 -26.76 -28.07 -8.92
C LYS A 180 -26.61 -28.60 -10.36
N HIS A 181 -27.40 -29.59 -10.76
CA HIS A 181 -27.20 -30.31 -12.03
C HIS A 181 -28.29 -30.10 -13.08
N HIS A 182 -29.45 -29.56 -12.68
CA HIS A 182 -30.59 -29.29 -13.56
C HIS A 182 -31.15 -30.54 -14.27
N ASP A 183 -31.05 -31.72 -13.66
CA ASP A 183 -31.64 -32.95 -14.20
C ASP A 183 -33.16 -32.95 -13.97
N GLU A 184 -33.94 -32.98 -15.06
CA GLU A 184 -35.40 -33.01 -14.99
C GLU A 184 -35.95 -34.23 -14.23
N LYS A 185 -35.21 -35.35 -14.17
CA LYS A 185 -35.62 -36.50 -13.35
C LYS A 185 -35.64 -36.17 -11.86
N ASP A 186 -34.69 -35.37 -11.40
CA ASP A 186 -34.64 -34.91 -10.01
C ASP A 186 -35.76 -33.92 -9.72
N PHE A 187 -36.09 -33.05 -10.67
CA PHE A 187 -37.25 -32.16 -10.55
C PHE A 187 -38.56 -32.96 -10.45
N GLU A 188 -38.79 -33.93 -11.34
CA GLU A 188 -39.99 -34.76 -11.33
C GLU A 188 -40.10 -35.57 -10.04
N ALA A 189 -38.99 -36.17 -9.58
CA ALA A 189 -38.93 -36.92 -8.33
C ALA A 189 -39.17 -36.02 -7.11
N ALA A 190 -38.51 -34.86 -7.02
CA ALA A 190 -38.71 -33.90 -5.93
C ALA A 190 -40.16 -33.39 -5.89
N MET A 191 -40.73 -33.05 -7.06
CA MET A 191 -42.11 -32.59 -7.18
C MET A 191 -43.10 -33.65 -6.73
N LEU A 192 -42.86 -34.93 -7.06
CA LEU A 192 -43.69 -36.04 -6.64
C LEU A 192 -43.68 -36.21 -5.12
N VAL A 193 -42.49 -36.27 -4.51
CA VAL A 193 -42.37 -36.52 -3.06
C VAL A 193 -42.89 -35.33 -2.24
N PHE A 194 -42.69 -34.09 -2.67
CA PHE A 194 -43.30 -32.93 -2.00
C PHE A 194 -44.83 -32.94 -2.09
N LYS A 195 -45.40 -33.30 -3.26
CA LYS A 195 -46.86 -33.44 -3.41
C LYS A 195 -47.42 -34.54 -2.51
N GLN A 196 -46.72 -35.68 -2.40
CA GLN A 196 -47.09 -36.76 -1.49
C GLN A 196 -47.02 -36.29 -0.03
N ALA A 197 -45.94 -35.61 0.38
CA ALA A 197 -45.79 -35.06 1.72
C ALA A 197 -46.92 -34.08 2.08
N ALA A 198 -47.26 -33.15 1.17
CA ALA A 198 -48.33 -32.17 1.36
C ALA A 198 -49.76 -32.75 1.32
N GLY A 199 -49.91 -33.94 0.71
CA GLY A 199 -51.16 -34.70 0.65
C GLY A 199 -51.49 -35.45 1.94
N LEU A 200 -50.49 -35.75 2.77
CA LEU A 200 -50.67 -36.44 4.04
C LEU A 200 -51.15 -35.46 5.15
N PRO A 201 -52.01 -35.92 6.09
CA PRO A 201 -52.50 -35.10 7.19
C PRO A 201 -51.41 -34.86 8.24
N HIS A 202 -50.53 -33.90 8.00
CA HIS A 202 -49.39 -33.57 8.86
C HIS A 202 -49.31 -32.06 9.16
N SER A 203 -48.95 -31.70 10.40
CA SER A 203 -48.88 -30.30 10.85
C SER A 203 -47.78 -29.47 10.17
N GLY A 204 -46.75 -30.15 9.64
CA GLY A 204 -45.66 -29.59 8.83
C GLY A 204 -46.00 -29.26 7.37
N LYS A 205 -47.25 -29.51 6.92
CA LYS A 205 -47.72 -29.21 5.55
C LYS A 205 -47.33 -27.83 5.00
N PRO A 206 -47.37 -26.72 5.78
CA PRO A 206 -46.91 -25.42 5.31
C PRO A 206 -45.46 -25.41 4.80
N LEU A 207 -44.54 -26.12 5.47
CA LEU A 207 -43.14 -26.20 5.04
C LEU A 207 -42.99 -27.03 3.75
N PHE A 208 -43.74 -28.11 3.62
CA PHE A 208 -43.69 -28.98 2.44
C PHE A 208 -44.14 -28.22 1.19
N LEU A 209 -45.22 -27.43 1.30
CA LEU A 209 -45.66 -26.50 0.25
C LEU A 209 -44.59 -25.45 -0.06
N SER A 210 -43.93 -24.91 0.96
CA SER A 210 -42.85 -23.93 0.78
C SER A 210 -41.59 -24.52 0.11
N HIS A 211 -41.24 -25.78 0.38
CA HIS A 211 -40.15 -26.47 -0.32
C HIS A 211 -40.52 -26.82 -1.76
N GLN A 212 -41.77 -27.21 -2.00
CA GLN A 212 -42.31 -27.41 -3.34
C GLN A 212 -42.26 -26.12 -4.17
N ALA A 213 -42.62 -24.98 -3.57
CA ALA A 213 -42.50 -23.66 -4.19
C ALA A 213 -41.04 -23.33 -4.53
N ARG A 214 -40.09 -23.56 -3.60
CA ARG A 214 -38.65 -23.41 -3.87
C ARG A 214 -38.18 -24.21 -5.09
N LEU A 215 -38.71 -25.41 -5.31
CA LEU A 215 -38.40 -26.23 -6.48
C LEU A 215 -38.93 -25.59 -7.78
N LEU A 216 -40.13 -25.01 -7.77
CA LEU A 216 -40.65 -24.24 -8.90
C LEU A 216 -39.77 -23.02 -9.20
N LYS A 217 -39.35 -22.28 -8.17
CA LYS A 217 -38.41 -21.16 -8.31
C LYS A 217 -37.06 -21.62 -8.88
N ALA A 218 -36.51 -22.72 -8.40
CA ALA A 218 -35.27 -23.29 -8.95
C ALA A 218 -35.43 -23.58 -10.45
N LYS A 219 -36.54 -24.20 -10.87
CA LYS A 219 -36.81 -24.47 -12.30
C LYS A 219 -36.98 -23.18 -13.11
N ALA A 220 -37.65 -22.18 -12.55
CA ALA A 220 -37.84 -20.89 -13.20
C ALA A 220 -36.50 -20.22 -13.56
N MET A 221 -35.50 -20.28 -12.67
CA MET A 221 -34.17 -19.70 -12.91
C MET A 221 -33.42 -20.32 -14.10
N HIS A 222 -33.78 -21.54 -14.50
CA HIS A 222 -33.15 -22.27 -15.61
C HIS A 222 -34.07 -22.40 -16.84
N ALA A 223 -35.28 -21.85 -16.80
CA ALA A 223 -36.26 -21.91 -17.89
C ALA A 223 -36.77 -20.50 -18.26
N PRO A 224 -35.97 -19.68 -18.97
CA PRO A 224 -36.29 -18.28 -19.24
C PRO A 224 -37.64 -18.05 -19.92
N GLN A 225 -38.08 -19.00 -20.76
CA GLN A 225 -39.32 -18.88 -21.54
C GLN A 225 -40.58 -18.98 -20.67
N ILE A 226 -40.50 -19.63 -19.51
CA ILE A 226 -41.61 -19.86 -18.58
C ILE A 226 -41.30 -19.35 -17.17
N CYS A 227 -40.23 -18.56 -17.02
CA CYS A 227 -39.72 -18.09 -15.73
C CYS A 227 -40.76 -17.30 -14.95
N GLU A 228 -41.41 -16.31 -15.57
CA GLU A 228 -42.46 -15.53 -14.88
C GLU A 228 -43.65 -16.38 -14.44
N MET A 229 -44.08 -17.33 -15.26
CA MET A 229 -45.18 -18.24 -14.93
C MET A 229 -44.83 -19.09 -13.70
N LEU A 230 -43.66 -19.73 -13.72
CA LEU A 230 -43.20 -20.59 -12.62
C LEU A 230 -42.92 -19.82 -11.33
N LEU A 231 -42.39 -18.59 -11.42
CA LEU A 231 -42.22 -17.72 -10.26
C LEU A 231 -43.56 -17.27 -9.69
N GLY A 232 -44.55 -16.98 -10.53
CA GLY A 232 -45.93 -16.70 -10.10
C GLY A 232 -46.55 -17.88 -9.35
N GLU A 233 -46.44 -19.09 -9.92
CA GLU A 233 -46.91 -20.33 -9.25
C GLU A 233 -46.18 -20.58 -7.92
N SER A 234 -44.88 -20.32 -7.88
CA SER A 234 -44.06 -20.42 -6.66
C SER A 234 -44.52 -19.43 -5.58
N LEU A 235 -44.80 -18.17 -5.93
CA LEU A 235 -45.28 -17.15 -4.99
C LEU A 235 -46.64 -17.55 -4.40
N GLU A 236 -47.59 -17.93 -5.26
CA GLU A 236 -48.92 -18.36 -4.84
C GLU A 236 -48.85 -19.55 -3.87
N MET A 237 -47.97 -20.51 -4.15
CA MET A 237 -47.76 -21.66 -3.27
C MET A 237 -47.12 -21.27 -1.92
N HIS A 238 -46.21 -20.29 -1.88
CA HIS A 238 -45.72 -19.72 -0.62
C HIS A 238 -46.81 -18.99 0.16
N TYR A 239 -47.74 -18.30 -0.50
CA TYR A 239 -48.89 -17.67 0.17
C TYR A 239 -49.87 -18.71 0.73
N GLN A 240 -50.14 -19.78 -0.01
CA GLN A 240 -50.91 -20.92 0.48
C GLN A 240 -50.24 -21.58 1.69
N ALA A 241 -48.91 -21.77 1.63
CA ALA A 241 -48.12 -22.24 2.77
C ALA A 241 -48.34 -21.33 3.98
N LEU A 242 -48.22 -20.01 3.81
CA LEU A 242 -48.38 -19.01 4.86
C LEU A 242 -49.78 -19.04 5.50
N HIS A 243 -50.84 -19.14 4.68
CA HIS A 243 -52.24 -19.20 5.17
C HIS A 243 -52.58 -20.52 5.85
N SER A 244 -51.84 -21.60 5.55
CA SER A 244 -52.02 -22.92 6.16
C SER A 244 -51.28 -23.12 7.50
N VAL A 245 -50.53 -22.13 7.98
CA VAL A 245 -49.75 -22.25 9.22
C VAL A 245 -50.65 -22.39 10.46
N THR A 246 -50.50 -23.51 11.17
CA THR A 246 -51.23 -23.78 12.41
C THR A 246 -50.51 -23.23 13.64
N PRO A 247 -51.20 -23.01 14.78
CA PRO A 247 -50.56 -22.56 16.03
C PRO A 247 -49.45 -23.48 16.53
N GLN A 248 -49.55 -24.78 16.29
CA GLN A 248 -48.58 -25.80 16.71
C GLN A 248 -47.25 -25.71 15.93
N PHE A 249 -47.26 -25.09 14.75
CA PHE A 249 -46.11 -25.01 13.84
C PHE A 249 -45.66 -23.56 13.56
N ARG A 250 -45.93 -22.63 14.49
CA ARG A 250 -45.51 -21.21 14.35
C ARG A 250 -44.00 -21.02 14.17
N GLY A 251 -43.17 -21.96 14.65
CA GLY A 251 -41.72 -21.92 14.46
C GLY A 251 -41.29 -21.93 12.99
N SER A 252 -42.14 -22.43 12.09
CA SER A 252 -41.87 -22.52 10.65
C SER A 252 -42.09 -21.22 9.88
N LEU A 253 -42.74 -20.21 10.49
CA LEU A 253 -43.04 -18.93 9.83
C LEU A 253 -41.78 -18.25 9.30
N GLN A 254 -40.68 -18.31 10.05
CA GLN A 254 -39.40 -17.72 9.64
C GLN A 254 -38.90 -18.29 8.32
N ASN A 255 -38.89 -19.63 8.19
CA ASN A 255 -38.41 -20.30 6.98
C ASN A 255 -39.35 -20.04 5.79
N ILE A 256 -40.66 -19.99 6.03
CA ILE A 256 -41.63 -19.66 4.97
C ILE A 256 -41.41 -18.24 4.47
N TYR A 257 -41.21 -17.26 5.35
CA TYR A 257 -40.89 -15.90 4.95
C TYR A 257 -39.56 -15.79 4.22
N LEU A 258 -38.51 -16.48 4.67
CA LEU A 258 -37.22 -16.54 3.99
C LEU A 258 -37.37 -17.03 2.54
N HIS A 259 -38.08 -18.15 2.34
CA HIS A 259 -38.30 -18.71 1.00
C HIS A 259 -39.18 -17.81 0.13
N LEU A 260 -40.23 -17.22 0.70
CA LEU A 260 -41.10 -16.27 0.01
C LEU A 260 -40.31 -15.03 -0.44
N VAL A 261 -39.43 -14.48 0.41
CA VAL A 261 -38.56 -13.34 0.07
C VAL A 261 -37.60 -13.70 -1.05
N ASP A 262 -36.94 -14.86 -0.99
CA ASP A 262 -36.02 -15.31 -2.05
C ASP A 262 -36.74 -15.43 -3.41
N THR A 263 -37.95 -15.98 -3.43
CA THR A 263 -38.79 -16.03 -4.64
C THR A 263 -39.23 -14.63 -5.09
N PHE A 264 -39.63 -13.77 -4.16
CA PHE A 264 -40.06 -12.40 -4.45
C PHE A 264 -38.94 -11.57 -5.07
N VAL A 265 -37.72 -11.63 -4.52
CA VAL A 265 -36.53 -10.97 -5.09
C VAL A 265 -36.17 -11.55 -6.45
N ALA A 266 -36.35 -12.86 -6.66
CA ALA A 266 -36.11 -13.51 -7.95
C ALA A 266 -37.03 -12.98 -9.06
N VAL A 267 -38.29 -12.64 -8.76
CA VAL A 267 -39.22 -12.02 -9.73
C VAL A 267 -38.65 -10.73 -10.30
N TYR A 268 -38.27 -9.78 -9.44
CA TYR A 268 -37.73 -8.51 -9.93
C TYR A 268 -36.36 -8.68 -10.59
N THR A 269 -35.53 -9.58 -10.06
CA THR A 269 -34.22 -9.87 -10.65
C THR A 269 -34.35 -10.45 -12.06
N SER A 270 -35.32 -11.35 -12.30
CA SER A 270 -35.59 -11.92 -13.64
C SER A 270 -36.06 -10.88 -14.66
N ARG A 271 -36.75 -9.83 -14.19
CA ARG A 271 -37.21 -8.69 -14.99
C ARG A 271 -36.14 -7.62 -15.20
N GLY A 272 -34.93 -7.81 -14.66
CA GLY A 272 -33.88 -6.77 -14.64
C GLY A 272 -34.29 -5.51 -13.89
N SER A 273 -35.26 -5.62 -12.97
CA SER A 273 -35.88 -4.50 -12.25
C SER A 273 -35.44 -4.49 -10.78
N SER A 274 -35.46 -3.30 -10.15
CA SER A 274 -35.31 -3.19 -8.69
C SER A 274 -36.60 -3.59 -7.97
N VAL A 275 -36.46 -4.12 -6.75
CA VAL A 275 -37.62 -4.33 -5.88
C VAL A 275 -38.25 -2.96 -5.57
N PRO A 276 -39.58 -2.77 -5.71
CA PRO A 276 -40.23 -1.49 -5.44
C PRO A 276 -40.22 -1.18 -3.94
N LYS A 277 -40.24 0.11 -3.59
CA LYS A 277 -40.32 0.61 -2.19
C LYS A 277 -41.61 0.23 -1.48
N GLN A 278 -42.64 -0.15 -2.24
CA GLN A 278 -43.91 -0.65 -1.72
C GLN A 278 -44.21 -1.97 -2.40
N LEU A 279 -44.72 -2.94 -1.63
CA LEU A 279 -45.14 -4.22 -2.18
C LEU A 279 -46.30 -4.05 -3.16
N ASP A 280 -46.37 -4.90 -4.16
CA ASP A 280 -47.49 -4.96 -5.10
C ASP A 280 -48.80 -5.31 -4.35
N ALA A 281 -49.94 -4.88 -4.89
CA ALA A 281 -51.25 -5.01 -4.23
C ALA A 281 -51.59 -6.46 -3.81
N ASP A 282 -51.23 -7.41 -4.65
CA ASP A 282 -51.40 -8.85 -4.43
C ASP A 282 -50.60 -9.34 -3.20
N ALA A 283 -49.30 -9.02 -3.14
CA ALA A 283 -48.45 -9.34 -2.01
C ALA A 283 -48.94 -8.68 -0.71
N GLN A 284 -49.44 -7.44 -0.78
CA GLN A 284 -50.02 -6.76 0.37
C GLN A 284 -51.28 -7.47 0.89
N GLU A 285 -52.15 -7.94 0.00
CA GLU A 285 -53.38 -8.65 0.37
C GLU A 285 -53.06 -9.95 1.13
N HIS A 286 -52.17 -10.79 0.58
CA HIS A 286 -51.78 -12.04 1.24
C HIS A 286 -51.09 -11.84 2.59
N LEU A 287 -50.31 -10.77 2.75
CA LEU A 287 -49.57 -10.45 3.98
C LEU A 287 -50.40 -9.67 5.02
N ARG A 288 -51.55 -9.11 4.64
CA ARG A 288 -52.40 -8.28 5.52
C ARG A 288 -52.84 -9.04 6.77
N GLU A 289 -53.26 -10.30 6.59
CA GLU A 289 -53.81 -11.15 7.66
C GLU A 289 -52.79 -12.15 8.20
N ALA A 290 -51.56 -12.14 7.65
CA ALA A 290 -50.50 -13.04 8.07
C ALA A 290 -49.92 -12.66 9.45
N LYS A 291 -49.73 -13.65 10.31
CA LYS A 291 -49.17 -13.47 11.66
C LYS A 291 -47.69 -13.14 11.58
N GLU A 292 -47.25 -12.17 12.37
CA GLU A 292 -45.84 -11.74 12.42
C GLU A 292 -45.29 -11.33 11.05
N ASN A 293 -46.12 -10.73 10.20
CA ASN A 293 -45.75 -10.26 8.86
C ASN A 293 -44.58 -9.25 8.86
N TRP A 294 -44.28 -8.59 9.97
CA TRP A 294 -43.07 -7.79 10.15
C TRP A 294 -41.78 -8.57 9.80
N ARG A 295 -41.76 -9.90 10.03
CA ARG A 295 -40.63 -10.77 9.69
C ARG A 295 -40.38 -10.81 8.18
N PHE A 296 -41.43 -10.82 7.36
CA PHE A 296 -41.28 -10.77 5.90
C PHE A 296 -40.54 -9.50 5.47
N TYR A 297 -40.96 -8.35 5.98
CA TYR A 297 -40.33 -7.06 5.67
C TYR A 297 -38.88 -7.00 6.17
N HIS A 298 -38.60 -7.57 7.35
CA HIS A 298 -37.24 -7.72 7.86
C HIS A 298 -36.36 -8.58 6.94
N GLU A 299 -36.82 -9.79 6.58
CA GLU A 299 -36.06 -10.69 5.70
C GLU A 299 -35.88 -10.08 4.30
N LEU A 300 -36.86 -9.34 3.80
CA LEU A 300 -36.76 -8.63 2.53
C LEU A 300 -35.69 -7.53 2.57
N ALA A 301 -35.60 -6.79 3.68
CA ALA A 301 -34.55 -5.81 3.90
C ALA A 301 -33.15 -6.46 3.99
N VAL A 302 -33.03 -7.63 4.63
CA VAL A 302 -31.78 -8.42 4.67
C VAL A 302 -31.38 -8.87 3.27
N ALA A 303 -32.32 -9.41 2.48
CA ALA A 303 -32.06 -9.87 1.12
C ALA A 303 -31.60 -8.71 0.20
N LEU A 304 -32.17 -7.52 0.37
CA LEU A 304 -31.74 -6.32 -0.35
C LEU A 304 -30.36 -5.84 0.08
N LEU A 305 -30.04 -5.91 1.37
CA LEU A 305 -28.70 -5.60 1.86
C LEU A 305 -27.66 -6.60 1.30
N ASP A 306 -27.99 -7.89 1.21
CA ASP A 306 -27.13 -8.90 0.59
C ASP A 306 -26.99 -8.68 -0.92
N ARG A 307 -28.06 -8.23 -1.59
CA ARG A 307 -28.00 -7.84 -3.01
C ARG A 307 -27.11 -6.63 -3.20
N TYR A 308 -27.22 -5.62 -2.33
CA TYR A 308 -26.30 -4.47 -2.30
C TYR A 308 -24.85 -4.92 -2.10
N ARG A 309 -24.55 -5.84 -1.18
CA ARG A 309 -23.17 -6.34 -0.98
C ARG A 309 -22.58 -6.98 -2.25
N LYS A 310 -23.43 -7.50 -3.15
CA LYS A 310 -23.01 -8.11 -4.43
C LYS A 310 -22.98 -7.12 -5.60
N GLN A 311 -23.96 -6.22 -5.68
CA GLN A 311 -24.21 -5.35 -6.85
C GLN A 311 -23.89 -3.86 -6.59
N HIS A 312 -23.70 -3.47 -5.33
CA HIS A 312 -23.41 -2.11 -4.86
C HIS A 312 -24.43 -1.04 -5.29
N GLY A 313 -25.70 -1.43 -5.46
CA GLY A 313 -26.78 -0.51 -5.86
C GLY A 313 -27.39 0.26 -4.69
N ARG A 314 -27.22 1.59 -4.66
CA ARG A 314 -27.86 2.49 -3.67
C ARG A 314 -29.39 2.34 -3.52
N PRO A 315 -30.18 2.09 -4.58
CA PRO A 315 -31.64 1.92 -4.45
C PRO A 315 -32.04 0.76 -3.54
N ASP A 316 -31.21 -0.29 -3.45
CA ASP A 316 -31.47 -1.43 -2.58
C ASP A 316 -31.39 -1.04 -1.10
N LEU A 317 -30.48 -0.14 -0.73
CA LEU A 317 -30.36 0.38 0.63
C LEU A 317 -31.57 1.24 1.02
N GLU A 318 -32.03 2.13 0.12
CA GLU A 318 -33.22 2.95 0.38
C GLU A 318 -34.48 2.09 0.54
N THR A 319 -34.62 1.10 -0.32
CA THR A 319 -35.74 0.15 -0.31
C THR A 319 -35.69 -0.72 0.94
N SER A 320 -34.50 -1.21 1.30
CA SER A 320 -34.25 -1.94 2.55
C SER A 320 -34.65 -1.10 3.77
N PHE A 321 -34.19 0.15 3.85
CA PHE A 321 -34.54 1.06 4.95
C PHE A 321 -36.06 1.30 5.04
N THR A 322 -36.72 1.50 3.90
CA THR A 322 -38.20 1.66 3.84
C THR A 322 -38.92 0.42 4.39
N PHE A 323 -38.47 -0.78 4.02
CA PHE A 323 -39.05 -2.02 4.55
C PHE A 323 -38.76 -2.24 6.03
N LEU A 324 -37.62 -1.80 6.55
CA LEU A 324 -37.36 -1.85 8.00
C LEU A 324 -38.29 -0.90 8.78
N GLN A 325 -38.60 0.28 8.24
CA GLN A 325 -39.60 1.17 8.84
C GLN A 325 -40.99 0.51 8.86
N GLU A 326 -41.36 -0.16 7.77
CA GLU A 326 -42.63 -0.90 7.68
C GLU A 326 -42.67 -2.13 8.61
N ALA A 327 -41.55 -2.84 8.77
CA ALA A 327 -41.44 -3.91 9.75
C ALA A 327 -41.68 -3.39 11.18
N LEU A 328 -41.09 -2.24 11.52
CA LEU A 328 -41.24 -1.62 12.84
C LEU A 328 -42.69 -1.17 13.10
N SER A 329 -43.38 -0.61 12.09
CA SER A 329 -44.76 -0.13 12.22
C SER A 329 -45.78 -1.25 12.48
N ARG A 330 -45.48 -2.48 12.02
CA ARG A 330 -46.33 -3.67 12.12
C ARG A 330 -46.13 -4.49 13.40
N MET A 331 -45.14 -4.13 14.22
CA MET A 331 -44.87 -4.84 15.46
C MET A 331 -45.82 -4.41 16.59
N SER A 332 -46.51 -5.39 17.18
CA SER A 332 -47.46 -5.16 18.29
C SER A 332 -46.82 -5.13 19.69
N LYS A 333 -45.54 -5.54 19.83
CA LYS A 333 -44.81 -5.55 21.10
C LYS A 333 -43.42 -4.90 20.95
N THR A 334 -43.11 -3.96 21.85
CA THR A 334 -41.79 -3.32 21.97
C THR A 334 -40.83 -4.19 22.81
N GLY A 335 -39.56 -4.34 22.41
CA GLY A 335 -38.59 -5.18 23.13
C GLY A 335 -37.42 -5.71 22.27
N ALA A 336 -36.97 -6.95 22.52
CA ALA A 336 -35.78 -7.53 21.87
C ALA A 336 -35.86 -7.57 20.33
N ASN A 337 -37.06 -7.77 19.77
CA ASN A 337 -37.27 -7.81 18.32
C ASN A 337 -37.15 -6.40 17.68
N THR A 338 -37.59 -5.34 18.35
CA THR A 338 -37.42 -3.97 17.82
C THR A 338 -35.94 -3.58 17.79
N ALA A 339 -35.16 -4.06 18.77
CA ALA A 339 -33.73 -3.83 18.81
C ALA A 339 -32.96 -4.54 17.67
N THR A 340 -33.49 -5.63 17.11
CA THR A 340 -32.90 -6.29 15.93
C THR A 340 -33.13 -5.47 14.66
N ILE A 341 -34.34 -4.95 14.48
CA ILE A 341 -34.66 -4.04 13.36
C ILE A 341 -33.85 -2.75 13.49
N ASP A 342 -33.81 -2.13 14.67
CA ASP A 342 -33.03 -0.90 14.91
C ASP A 342 -31.53 -1.14 14.60
N ALA A 343 -30.96 -2.29 14.97
CA ALA A 343 -29.57 -2.62 14.64
C ALA A 343 -29.34 -2.77 13.12
N LEU A 344 -30.26 -3.40 12.41
CA LEU A 344 -30.19 -3.54 10.95
C LEU A 344 -30.41 -2.20 10.24
N MET A 345 -31.28 -1.33 10.76
CA MET A 345 -31.45 0.04 10.26
C MET A 345 -30.15 0.84 10.40
N ALA A 346 -29.44 0.70 11.52
CA ALA A 346 -28.14 1.31 11.71
C ALA A 346 -27.11 0.81 10.69
N GLU A 347 -27.10 -0.49 10.38
CA GLU A 347 -26.21 -1.05 9.35
C GLU A 347 -26.56 -0.51 7.95
N VAL A 348 -27.84 -0.49 7.58
CA VAL A 348 -28.28 0.03 6.27
C VAL A 348 -27.91 1.51 6.15
N LEU A 349 -28.20 2.33 7.16
CA LEU A 349 -27.83 3.75 7.18
C LEU A 349 -26.32 3.97 7.16
N GLU A 350 -25.52 3.09 7.77
CA GLU A 350 -24.06 3.15 7.65
C GLU A 350 -23.60 2.92 6.21
N LYS A 351 -24.15 1.91 5.51
CA LYS A 351 -23.82 1.69 4.10
C LYS A 351 -24.26 2.87 3.21
N MET A 352 -25.41 3.47 3.52
CA MET A 352 -25.88 4.69 2.85
C MET A 352 -24.92 5.85 3.08
N ALA A 353 -24.57 6.11 4.35
CA ALA A 353 -23.67 7.18 4.74
C ALA A 353 -22.28 7.06 4.12
N ILE A 354 -21.74 5.84 3.99
CA ILE A 354 -20.45 5.62 3.32
C ILE A 354 -20.55 5.82 1.81
N PHE A 355 -21.67 5.43 1.19
CA PHE A 355 -21.91 5.66 -0.23
C PHE A 355 -22.04 7.15 -0.56
N ASP A 356 -22.71 7.92 0.29
CA ASP A 356 -23.00 9.34 0.05
C ASP A 356 -21.99 10.29 0.73
N GLY A 357 -21.09 9.78 1.57
CA GLY A 357 -20.23 10.59 2.44
C GLY A 357 -21.02 11.40 3.49
N SER A 358 -22.22 10.93 3.87
CA SER A 358 -23.19 11.69 4.67
C SER A 358 -22.99 11.50 6.17
N LEU A 359 -22.46 12.52 6.85
CA LEU A 359 -22.38 12.55 8.31
C LEU A 359 -23.77 12.57 8.98
N SER A 360 -24.80 13.09 8.29
CA SER A 360 -26.17 13.13 8.82
C SER A 360 -26.79 11.74 8.89
N GLU A 361 -26.63 10.94 7.83
CA GLU A 361 -27.10 9.55 7.82
C GLU A 361 -26.32 8.71 8.83
N LEU A 362 -25.03 8.96 9.01
CA LEU A 362 -24.23 8.27 10.02
C LEU A 362 -24.64 8.65 11.46
N ALA A 363 -25.01 9.91 11.69
CA ALA A 363 -25.58 10.34 12.97
C ALA A 363 -26.93 9.66 13.24
N GLU A 364 -27.77 9.49 12.21
CA GLU A 364 -29.01 8.74 12.33
C GLU A 364 -28.75 7.24 12.58
N ALA A 365 -27.76 6.64 11.91
CA ALA A 365 -27.32 5.26 12.16
C ALA A 365 -26.93 5.06 13.63
N ILE A 366 -26.17 6.00 14.21
CA ILE A 366 -25.80 5.97 15.63
C ILE A 366 -27.02 6.02 16.54
N ARG A 367 -28.02 6.87 16.24
CA ARG A 367 -29.25 6.94 17.03
C ARG A 367 -29.99 5.59 17.04
N PHE A 368 -30.05 4.91 15.90
CA PHE A 368 -30.65 3.57 15.81
C PHE A 368 -29.81 2.52 16.56
N ALA A 369 -28.48 2.56 16.45
CA ALA A 369 -27.59 1.67 17.20
C ALA A 369 -27.71 1.86 18.72
N GLU A 370 -27.77 3.11 19.20
CA GLU A 370 -28.00 3.44 20.61
C GLU A 370 -29.36 2.93 21.09
N LYS A 371 -30.40 3.11 20.29
CA LYS A 371 -31.75 2.58 20.59
C LYS A 371 -31.73 1.06 20.69
N ALA A 372 -31.04 0.37 19.79
CA ALA A 372 -30.86 -1.08 19.83
C ALA A 372 -30.12 -1.51 21.12
N VAL A 373 -29.00 -0.86 21.46
CA VAL A 373 -28.24 -1.13 22.69
C VAL A 373 -29.12 -0.94 23.94
N ASN A 374 -29.85 0.18 24.03
CA ASN A 374 -30.69 0.50 25.19
C ASN A 374 -31.88 -0.43 25.36
N ALA A 375 -32.38 -1.02 24.27
CA ALA A 375 -33.47 -2.01 24.29
C ALA A 375 -32.98 -3.45 24.58
N THR A 376 -31.67 -3.65 24.81
CA THR A 376 -31.06 -4.95 25.09
C THR A 376 -30.66 -5.07 26.55
N HIS A 377 -30.97 -6.22 27.19
CA HIS A 377 -30.54 -6.46 28.56
C HIS A 377 -29.03 -6.73 28.65
N SER A 378 -28.37 -6.32 29.73
CA SER A 378 -26.90 -6.43 29.89
C SER A 378 -26.36 -7.86 29.93
N THR A 379 -27.21 -8.85 30.20
CA THR A 379 -26.87 -10.28 30.21
C THR A 379 -27.18 -10.98 28.89
N ASP A 380 -27.85 -10.31 27.95
CA ASP A 380 -28.17 -10.87 26.63
C ASP A 380 -26.91 -10.85 25.76
N SER A 381 -26.52 -11.99 25.21
CA SER A 381 -25.38 -12.12 24.30
C SER A 381 -25.45 -11.20 23.07
N ALA A 382 -26.66 -10.80 22.63
CA ALA A 382 -26.84 -9.89 21.51
C ALA A 382 -26.30 -8.47 21.79
N ILE A 383 -26.13 -8.08 23.07
CA ILE A 383 -25.55 -6.79 23.45
C ILE A 383 -24.13 -6.62 22.87
N ALA A 384 -23.38 -7.72 22.75
CA ALA A 384 -22.02 -7.67 22.26
C ALA A 384 -21.93 -7.16 20.82
N ASN A 385 -22.74 -7.73 19.92
CA ASN A 385 -22.79 -7.32 18.52
C ASN A 385 -23.29 -5.87 18.38
N ARG A 386 -24.32 -5.49 19.15
CA ARG A 386 -24.89 -4.13 19.13
C ARG A 386 -23.87 -3.07 19.59
N MET A 387 -23.12 -3.35 20.66
CA MET A 387 -22.04 -2.48 21.14
C MET A 387 -20.89 -2.41 20.13
N SER A 388 -20.53 -3.53 19.49
CA SER A 388 -19.48 -3.56 18.45
C SER A 388 -19.87 -2.72 17.23
N THR A 389 -21.13 -2.80 16.78
CA THR A 389 -21.68 -1.93 15.73
C THR A 389 -21.58 -0.46 16.13
N LEU A 390 -21.96 -0.11 17.35
CA LEU A 390 -21.86 1.27 17.84
C LEU A 390 -20.40 1.78 17.87
N CYS A 391 -19.45 0.96 18.33
CA CYS A 391 -18.02 1.29 18.25
C CYS A 391 -17.57 1.54 16.80
N PHE A 392 -18.01 0.69 15.89
CA PHE A 392 -17.65 0.76 14.47
C PHE A 392 -18.22 2.01 13.79
N LEU A 393 -19.46 2.42 14.09
CA LEU A 393 -20.06 3.65 13.56
C LEU A 393 -19.25 4.89 13.97
N HIS A 394 -18.76 4.95 15.20
CA HIS A 394 -17.87 6.04 15.63
C HIS A 394 -16.51 6.00 14.94
N GLN A 395 -15.97 4.82 14.62
CA GLN A 395 -14.77 4.72 13.76
C GLN A 395 -15.07 5.19 12.33
N ARG A 396 -16.26 4.92 11.78
CA ARG A 396 -16.67 5.44 10.45
C ARG A 396 -16.75 6.97 10.41
N ILE A 397 -17.14 7.63 11.50
CA ILE A 397 -17.10 9.11 11.58
C ILE A 397 -15.66 9.58 11.35
N PHE A 398 -14.70 9.01 12.10
CA PHE A 398 -13.29 9.36 11.96
C PHE A 398 -12.78 9.12 10.53
N ASP A 399 -13.20 8.04 9.86
CA ASP A 399 -12.81 7.80 8.47
C ASP A 399 -13.35 8.87 7.50
N LEU A 400 -14.52 9.46 7.77
CA LEU A 400 -15.14 10.48 6.91
C LEU A 400 -14.64 11.90 7.18
N ASN A 401 -14.34 12.27 8.43
CA ASN A 401 -14.03 13.66 8.80
C ASN A 401 -12.79 13.83 9.71
N ALA A 402 -12.05 12.76 9.99
CA ALA A 402 -10.91 12.73 10.89
C ALA A 402 -11.19 13.22 12.33
N ASP A 403 -12.45 13.15 12.80
CA ASP A 403 -12.83 13.56 14.17
C ASP A 403 -12.28 12.59 15.22
N THR A 404 -11.24 13.03 15.93
CA THR A 404 -10.62 12.25 17.01
C THR A 404 -11.52 12.09 18.24
N GLN A 405 -12.54 12.94 18.44
CA GLN A 405 -13.52 12.75 19.52
C GLN A 405 -14.39 11.52 19.26
N ALA A 406 -14.68 11.21 17.99
CA ALA A 406 -15.39 9.99 17.64
C ALA A 406 -14.58 8.74 18.03
N LEU A 407 -13.26 8.75 17.88
CA LEU A 407 -12.40 7.65 18.36
C LEU A 407 -12.45 7.52 19.88
N THR A 408 -12.47 8.63 20.63
CA THR A 408 -12.63 8.61 22.09
C THR A 408 -13.96 7.98 22.52
N LYS A 409 -15.07 8.33 21.86
CA LYS A 409 -16.37 7.68 22.10
C LYS A 409 -16.32 6.18 21.80
N SER A 410 -15.69 5.78 20.69
CA SER A 410 -15.51 4.36 20.34
C SER A 410 -14.74 3.60 21.44
N ILE A 411 -13.70 4.22 22.02
CA ILE A 411 -12.93 3.66 23.14
C ILE A 411 -13.79 3.53 24.40
N GLU A 412 -14.54 4.56 24.77
CA GLU A 412 -15.44 4.54 25.94
C GLU A 412 -16.50 3.42 25.82
N ILE A 413 -17.08 3.26 24.63
CA ILE A 413 -18.08 2.22 24.35
C ILE A 413 -17.45 0.82 24.48
N ALA A 414 -16.26 0.61 23.90
CA ALA A 414 -15.57 -0.68 23.98
C ALA A 414 -15.14 -1.01 25.42
N GLN A 415 -14.65 -0.04 26.19
CA GLN A 415 -14.34 -0.20 27.61
C GLN A 415 -15.59 -0.55 28.44
N ARG A 416 -16.71 0.14 28.20
CA ARG A 416 -17.99 -0.19 28.83
C ARG A 416 -18.43 -1.60 28.49
N ALA A 417 -18.30 -2.02 27.24
CA ALA A 417 -18.69 -3.36 26.79
C ALA A 417 -17.92 -4.48 27.50
N LEU A 418 -16.62 -4.29 27.81
CA LEU A 418 -15.80 -5.26 28.54
C LEU A 418 -16.32 -5.57 29.96
N SER A 419 -17.10 -4.64 30.55
CA SER A 419 -17.72 -4.82 31.88
C SER A 419 -19.09 -5.49 31.85
N LEU A 420 -19.71 -5.68 30.67
CA LEU A 420 -21.06 -6.22 30.56
C LEU A 420 -21.05 -7.77 30.60
N PRO A 421 -21.95 -8.41 31.38
CA PRO A 421 -22.02 -9.87 31.45
C PRO A 421 -22.27 -10.54 30.09
N GLY A 422 -23.13 -9.94 29.24
CA GLY A 422 -23.45 -10.46 27.90
C GLY A 422 -22.28 -10.43 26.91
N CYS A 423 -21.17 -9.75 27.25
CA CYS A 423 -19.96 -9.67 26.44
C CYS A 423 -18.86 -10.66 26.90
N ALA A 424 -19.10 -11.45 27.95
CA ALA A 424 -18.05 -12.24 28.61
C ALA A 424 -17.33 -13.22 27.65
N ASN A 425 -18.05 -13.83 26.71
CA ASN A 425 -17.50 -14.78 25.74
C ASN A 425 -16.94 -14.12 24.48
N THR A 426 -17.05 -12.79 24.35
CA THR A 426 -16.66 -12.02 23.16
C THR A 426 -15.77 -10.83 23.52
N LYS A 427 -15.05 -10.90 24.64
CA LYS A 427 -14.14 -9.83 25.08
C LYS A 427 -13.08 -9.48 24.04
N TRP A 428 -12.59 -10.50 23.32
CA TRP A 428 -11.62 -10.33 22.24
C TRP A 428 -12.06 -9.30 21.20
N MET A 429 -13.35 -9.25 20.88
CA MET A 429 -13.91 -8.31 19.90
C MET A 429 -13.74 -6.87 20.39
N PHE A 430 -13.94 -6.62 21.68
CA PHE A 430 -13.79 -5.29 22.25
C PHE A 430 -12.33 -4.90 22.47
N TYR A 431 -11.47 -5.84 22.83
CA TYR A 431 -10.02 -5.63 22.81
C TYR A 431 -9.52 -5.28 21.40
N GLN A 432 -9.99 -5.97 20.37
CA GLN A 432 -9.68 -5.64 18.98
C GLN A 432 -10.18 -4.23 18.61
N ARG A 433 -11.43 -3.87 18.97
CA ARG A 433 -11.97 -2.52 18.74
C ARG A 433 -11.15 -1.44 19.44
N LEU A 434 -10.70 -1.68 20.67
CA LEU A 434 -9.79 -0.77 21.39
C LEU A 434 -8.47 -0.64 20.65
N GLY A 435 -7.84 -1.74 20.26
CA GLY A 435 -6.59 -1.75 19.49
C GLY A 435 -6.68 -0.89 18.23
N ILE A 436 -7.77 -1.04 17.47
CA ILE A 436 -8.03 -0.26 16.25
C ILE A 436 -8.23 1.22 16.59
N SER A 437 -9.09 1.56 17.55
CA SER A 437 -9.40 2.97 17.89
C SER A 437 -8.20 3.71 18.47
N TYR A 438 -7.44 3.08 19.37
CA TYR A 438 -6.19 3.63 19.89
C TYR A 438 -5.13 3.76 18.79
N GLY A 439 -4.99 2.77 17.89
CA GLY A 439 -4.09 2.84 16.76
C GLY A 439 -4.39 4.00 15.80
N TYR A 440 -5.67 4.23 15.47
CA TYR A 440 -6.09 5.38 14.67
C TYR A 440 -5.90 6.71 15.41
N ARG A 441 -6.13 6.75 16.73
CA ARG A 441 -5.92 7.97 17.53
C ARG A 441 -4.44 8.31 17.66
N PHE A 442 -3.57 7.31 17.82
CA PHE A 442 -2.12 7.46 17.68
C PHE A 442 -1.74 7.97 16.29
N LYS A 443 -2.37 7.44 15.23
CA LYS A 443 -2.13 7.91 13.85
C LYS A 443 -2.53 9.38 13.66
N ALA A 444 -3.50 9.89 14.40
CA ALA A 444 -3.89 11.30 14.35
C ALA A 444 -3.01 12.19 15.24
N ASN A 445 -2.75 11.78 16.49
CA ASN A 445 -2.23 12.64 17.54
C ASN A 445 -0.76 12.37 17.95
N ARG A 446 -0.17 11.25 17.50
CA ARG A 446 1.19 10.81 17.83
C ARG A 446 1.49 10.59 19.33
N GLY A 447 0.46 10.42 20.16
CA GLY A 447 0.60 10.19 21.60
C GLY A 447 1.12 8.78 21.90
N PRO A 448 2.31 8.60 22.53
CA PRO A 448 2.89 7.27 22.75
C PRO A 448 2.02 6.35 23.61
N ALA A 449 1.27 6.90 24.57
CA ALA A 449 0.32 6.15 25.40
C ALA A 449 -0.77 5.46 24.57
N ASP A 450 -1.25 6.08 23.49
CA ASP A 450 -2.24 5.45 22.61
C ASP A 450 -1.66 4.25 21.87
N LEU A 451 -0.38 4.29 21.47
CA LEU A 451 0.26 3.13 20.84
C LEU A 451 0.44 1.98 21.83
N GLU A 452 0.86 2.28 23.06
CA GLU A 452 1.02 1.27 24.12
C GLU A 452 -0.31 0.59 24.44
N GLU A 453 -1.40 1.37 24.55
CA GLU A 453 -2.75 0.82 24.76
C GLU A 453 -3.24 0.03 23.54
N ALA A 454 -2.90 0.44 22.32
CA ALA A 454 -3.25 -0.32 21.11
C ALA A 454 -2.59 -1.71 21.12
N ILE A 455 -1.28 -1.75 21.38
CA ILE A 455 -0.46 -2.98 21.51
C ILE A 455 -1.05 -3.89 22.60
N SER A 456 -1.23 -3.36 23.81
CA SER A 456 -1.79 -4.08 24.95
C SER A 456 -3.17 -4.67 24.65
N SER A 457 -4.01 -3.90 23.95
CA SER A 457 -5.35 -4.34 23.55
C SER A 457 -5.30 -5.48 22.54
N PHE A 458 -4.46 -5.41 21.49
CA PHE A 458 -4.33 -6.52 20.53
C PHE A 458 -3.74 -7.78 21.17
N GLU A 459 -2.76 -7.64 22.07
CA GLU A 459 -2.22 -8.78 22.82
C GLU A 459 -3.27 -9.41 23.74
N SER A 460 -4.11 -8.59 24.38
CA SER A 460 -5.23 -9.07 25.20
C SER A 460 -6.27 -9.80 24.35
N ALA A 461 -6.58 -9.29 23.15
CA ALA A 461 -7.43 -9.99 22.20
C ALA A 461 -6.86 -11.37 21.85
N LEU A 462 -5.57 -11.47 21.50
CA LEU A 462 -4.94 -12.72 21.08
C LEU A 462 -4.76 -13.77 22.20
N LYS A 463 -4.92 -13.37 23.48
CA LYS A 463 -4.92 -14.29 24.64
C LYS A 463 -6.26 -14.98 24.86
N GLU A 464 -7.34 -14.44 24.30
CA GLU A 464 -8.67 -15.03 24.38
C GLU A 464 -8.82 -16.22 23.40
N ASN A 465 -9.90 -16.98 23.53
CA ASN A 465 -10.18 -18.13 22.65
C ASN A 465 -10.85 -17.68 21.33
N LEU A 466 -10.04 -17.39 20.31
CA LEU A 466 -10.52 -16.93 19.00
C LEU A 466 -10.63 -18.09 18.00
N LEU A 467 -11.67 -18.02 17.16
CA LEU A 467 -11.73 -18.84 15.95
C LEU A 467 -10.61 -18.45 14.98
N PRO A 468 -10.15 -19.36 14.09
CA PRO A 468 -9.04 -19.09 13.18
C PRO A 468 -9.19 -17.81 12.36
N PHE A 469 -10.40 -17.53 11.86
CA PHE A 469 -10.69 -16.33 11.08
C PHE A 469 -10.61 -15.03 11.91
N ASP A 470 -11.12 -15.04 13.14
CA ASP A 470 -11.04 -13.88 14.04
C ASP A 470 -9.61 -13.61 14.49
N LYS A 471 -8.84 -14.68 14.71
CA LYS A 471 -7.42 -14.61 15.05
C LYS A 471 -6.61 -14.02 13.89
N MET A 472 -6.87 -14.47 12.67
CA MET A 472 -6.29 -13.92 11.44
C MET A 472 -6.59 -12.42 11.32
N ASN A 473 -7.85 -12.00 11.43
CA ASN A 473 -8.22 -10.58 11.38
C ASN A 473 -7.53 -9.76 12.46
N THR A 474 -7.47 -10.27 13.70
CA THR A 474 -6.80 -9.58 14.82
C THR A 474 -5.31 -9.38 14.54
N HIS A 475 -4.64 -10.40 14.01
CA HIS A 475 -3.24 -10.28 13.58
C HIS A 475 -3.04 -9.24 12.47
N GLN A 476 -3.94 -9.16 11.48
CA GLN A 476 -3.87 -8.14 10.42
C GLN A 476 -4.03 -6.72 10.96
N GLU A 477 -5.03 -6.49 11.80
CA GLU A 477 -5.27 -5.18 12.41
C GLU A 477 -4.10 -4.75 13.29
N TYR A 478 -3.50 -5.69 14.02
CA TYR A 478 -2.33 -5.45 14.84
C TYR A 478 -1.10 -5.08 13.99
N ALA A 479 -0.83 -5.86 12.93
CA ALA A 479 0.24 -5.57 11.98
C ALA A 479 0.10 -4.17 11.36
N ARG A 480 -1.12 -3.77 11.02
CA ARG A 480 -1.41 -2.44 10.47
C ARG A 480 -1.12 -1.31 11.48
N ALA A 481 -1.56 -1.46 12.73
CA ALA A 481 -1.31 -0.47 13.77
C ALA A 481 0.21 -0.27 14.03
N LEU A 482 0.96 -1.37 14.12
CA LEU A 482 2.41 -1.34 14.28
C LEU A 482 3.13 -0.75 13.06
N SER A 483 2.66 -1.07 11.86
CA SER A 483 3.18 -0.50 10.62
C SER A 483 3.02 1.02 10.57
N PHE A 484 1.88 1.55 11.01
CA PHE A 484 1.67 2.99 11.12
C PHE A 484 2.54 3.64 12.20
N ALA A 485 2.93 2.90 13.23
CA ALA A 485 3.80 3.41 14.29
C ALA A 485 5.26 3.54 13.88
N TYR A 486 5.74 2.70 12.96
CA TYR A 486 7.15 2.64 12.63
C TYR A 486 7.74 3.96 12.10
N PRO A 487 7.12 4.69 11.15
CA PRO A 487 7.66 5.97 10.67
C PRO A 487 7.90 7.02 11.77
N PHE A 488 7.08 6.99 12.82
CA PHE A 488 7.13 7.98 13.92
C PHE A 488 8.03 7.53 15.06
N THR A 489 8.03 6.23 15.37
CA THR A 489 8.78 5.69 16.51
C THR A 489 10.20 5.30 16.14
N GLN A 490 10.44 4.94 14.87
CA GLN A 490 11.71 4.42 14.32
C GLN A 490 12.30 3.24 15.11
N LYS A 491 11.46 2.54 15.90
CA LYS A 491 11.87 1.34 16.65
C LYS A 491 11.79 0.11 15.74
N ALA A 492 12.91 -0.57 15.52
CA ALA A 492 12.97 -1.79 14.72
C ALA A 492 11.97 -2.87 15.22
N GLU A 493 11.79 -2.96 16.54
CA GLU A 493 10.84 -3.88 17.18
C GLU A 493 9.41 -3.76 16.62
N HIS A 494 8.94 -2.54 16.31
CA HIS A 494 7.59 -2.34 15.80
C HIS A 494 7.42 -2.85 14.36
N ILE A 495 8.42 -2.66 13.49
CA ILE A 495 8.32 -3.14 12.11
C ILE A 495 8.52 -4.65 12.02
N ASP A 496 9.40 -5.21 12.84
CA ASP A 496 9.61 -6.67 12.92
C ASP A 496 8.35 -7.36 13.46
N ALA A 497 7.71 -6.79 14.49
CA ALA A 497 6.42 -7.27 15.00
C ALA A 497 5.29 -7.13 13.97
N ALA A 498 5.27 -6.05 13.17
CA ALA A 498 4.29 -5.89 12.10
C ALA A 498 4.41 -7.00 11.04
N ILE A 499 5.64 -7.33 10.63
CA ILE A 499 5.93 -8.43 9.70
C ILE A 499 5.49 -9.76 10.31
N TYR A 500 5.88 -10.04 11.56
CA TYR A 500 5.51 -11.27 12.27
C TYR A 500 4.00 -11.49 12.37
N HIS A 501 3.24 -10.44 12.72
CA HIS A 501 1.79 -10.56 12.82
C HIS A 501 1.13 -10.73 11.46
N ASN A 502 1.63 -10.09 10.41
CA ASN A 502 1.09 -10.31 9.07
C ASN A 502 1.44 -11.71 8.52
N ASP A 503 2.62 -12.25 8.84
CA ASP A 503 2.97 -13.66 8.55
C ASP A 503 2.04 -14.62 9.29
N SER A 504 1.75 -14.34 10.57
CA SER A 504 0.81 -15.13 11.37
C SER A 504 -0.61 -15.10 10.80
N ALA A 505 -1.04 -13.95 10.26
CA ALA A 505 -2.32 -13.86 9.56
C ALA A 505 -2.32 -14.66 8.26
N LEU A 506 -1.26 -14.52 7.44
CA LEU A 506 -1.14 -15.25 6.17
C LEU A 506 -1.14 -16.77 6.39
N ALA A 507 -0.48 -17.27 7.43
CA ALA A 507 -0.47 -18.69 7.80
C ALA A 507 -1.84 -19.26 8.17
N LEU A 508 -2.80 -18.40 8.54
CA LEU A 508 -4.19 -18.78 8.85
C LEU A 508 -5.13 -18.64 7.64
N THR A 509 -4.62 -18.23 6.48
CA THR A 509 -5.39 -18.15 5.23
C THR A 509 -5.20 -19.38 4.36
N THR A 510 -6.19 -19.67 3.51
CA THR A 510 -6.10 -20.66 2.43
C THR A 510 -6.30 -19.94 1.09
N GLU A 511 -5.91 -20.58 -0.02
CA GLU A 511 -5.98 -19.97 -1.36
C GLU A 511 -7.42 -19.58 -1.77
N ASP A 512 -8.43 -20.25 -1.21
CA ASP A 512 -9.86 -19.97 -1.45
C ASP A 512 -10.41 -18.82 -0.58
N MET A 513 -9.62 -18.30 0.36
CA MET A 513 -10.05 -17.21 1.26
C MET A 513 -9.67 -15.85 0.68
N PRO A 514 -10.62 -14.93 0.44
CA PRO A 514 -10.30 -13.59 -0.04
C PRO A 514 -9.38 -12.78 0.88
N ALA A 515 -9.29 -13.15 2.16
CA ALA A 515 -8.41 -12.52 3.13
C ALA A 515 -6.91 -12.65 2.81
N ILE A 516 -6.53 -13.61 1.96
CA ILE A 516 -5.15 -13.74 1.45
C ILE A 516 -4.70 -12.47 0.71
N VAL A 517 -5.60 -11.84 -0.05
CA VAL A 517 -5.33 -10.61 -0.80
C VAL A 517 -5.06 -9.44 0.16
N SER A 518 -5.81 -9.36 1.26
CA SER A 518 -5.59 -8.36 2.31
C SER A 518 -4.26 -8.55 3.04
N CYS A 519 -3.76 -9.78 3.19
CA CYS A 519 -2.42 -10.04 3.75
C CYS A 519 -1.32 -9.49 2.85
N TYR A 520 -1.41 -9.74 1.54
CA TYR A 520 -0.45 -9.21 0.57
C TYR A 520 -0.46 -7.68 0.49
N GLU A 521 -1.64 -7.07 0.54
CA GLU A 521 -1.75 -5.61 0.65
C GLU A 521 -1.07 -5.08 1.92
N ALA A 522 -1.32 -5.70 3.07
CA ALA A 522 -0.70 -5.32 4.33
C ALA A 522 0.84 -5.43 4.26
N PHE A 523 1.40 -6.48 3.66
CA PHE A 523 2.83 -6.57 3.42
C PHE A 523 3.36 -5.45 2.54
N SER A 524 2.65 -5.12 1.46
CA SER A 524 3.03 -4.00 0.60
C SER A 524 3.16 -2.70 1.40
N ILE A 525 2.17 -2.38 2.24
CA ILE A 525 2.18 -1.19 3.10
C ILE A 525 3.30 -1.25 4.15
N ILE A 526 3.49 -2.39 4.82
CA ILE A 526 4.54 -2.60 5.82
C ILE A 526 5.92 -2.30 5.23
N TYR A 527 6.23 -2.88 4.07
CA TYR A 527 7.52 -2.69 3.43
C TYR A 527 7.70 -1.28 2.85
N MET A 528 6.63 -0.60 2.40
CA MET A 528 6.72 0.83 2.06
C MET A 528 7.04 1.69 3.28
N ASN A 529 6.34 1.50 4.40
CA ASN A 529 6.61 2.26 5.63
C ASN A 529 8.02 1.96 6.16
N LYS A 530 8.52 0.73 5.97
CA LYS A 530 9.89 0.36 6.31
C LYS A 530 10.91 1.12 5.46
N TYR A 531 10.66 1.20 4.15
CA TYR A 531 11.47 1.97 3.22
C TYR A 531 11.49 3.46 3.58
N GLU A 532 10.36 4.07 3.98
CA GLU A 532 10.32 5.50 4.33
C GLU A 532 11.30 5.89 5.44
N VAL A 533 11.58 4.98 6.39
CA VAL A 533 12.54 5.21 7.48
C VAL A 533 13.95 4.81 7.10
N THR A 534 14.11 3.66 6.45
CA THR A 534 15.44 3.07 6.21
C THR A 534 16.10 3.59 4.93
N GLY A 535 15.31 4.01 3.95
CA GLY A 535 15.76 4.29 2.59
C GLY A 535 16.22 3.03 1.83
N ASP A 536 16.02 1.83 2.38
CA ASP A 536 16.48 0.59 1.75
C ASP A 536 15.60 0.23 0.54
N VAL A 537 16.18 0.33 -0.65
CA VAL A 537 15.51 0.03 -1.92
C VAL A 537 15.01 -1.43 -1.97
N ALA A 538 15.64 -2.36 -1.23
CA ALA A 538 15.17 -3.73 -1.13
C ALA A 538 13.75 -3.84 -0.54
N ASP A 539 13.40 -2.93 0.38
CA ASP A 539 12.07 -2.89 0.99
C ASP A 539 11.00 -2.41 -0.01
N ILE A 540 11.27 -1.41 -0.86
CA ILE A 540 10.32 -1.02 -1.92
C ILE A 540 10.07 -2.15 -2.93
N HIS A 541 11.10 -2.93 -3.26
CA HIS A 541 10.95 -4.06 -4.16
C HIS A 541 10.06 -5.14 -3.57
N LYS A 542 10.25 -5.48 -2.27
CA LYS A 542 9.33 -6.38 -1.57
C LYS A 542 7.91 -5.84 -1.57
N ALA A 543 7.73 -4.55 -1.28
CA ALA A 543 6.42 -3.89 -1.31
C ALA A 543 5.72 -4.02 -2.67
N THR A 544 6.49 -3.88 -3.76
CA THR A 544 6.00 -4.01 -5.14
C THR A 544 5.60 -5.45 -5.45
N SER A 545 6.39 -6.44 -5.02
CA SER A 545 6.10 -7.85 -5.27
C SER A 545 4.79 -8.29 -4.61
N TYR A 546 4.56 -7.88 -3.36
CA TYR A 546 3.33 -8.20 -2.64
C TYR A 546 2.12 -7.48 -3.23
N ALA A 547 2.28 -6.22 -3.67
CA ALA A 547 1.21 -5.50 -4.36
C ALA A 547 0.83 -6.17 -5.70
N LEU A 548 1.81 -6.70 -6.45
CA LEU A 548 1.56 -7.48 -7.68
C LEU A 548 0.82 -8.79 -7.37
N GLN A 549 1.24 -9.50 -6.31
CA GLN A 549 0.55 -10.71 -5.85
C GLN A 549 -0.92 -10.40 -5.52
N ALA A 550 -1.21 -9.33 -4.76
CA ALA A 550 -2.58 -8.92 -4.46
C ALA A 550 -3.43 -8.69 -5.73
N VAL A 551 -2.89 -8.00 -6.73
CA VAL A 551 -3.58 -7.75 -8.01
C VAL A 551 -3.77 -9.03 -8.84
N SER A 552 -2.84 -9.97 -8.79
CA SER A 552 -2.99 -11.25 -9.50
C SER A 552 -4.02 -12.18 -8.84
N TYR A 553 -4.06 -12.21 -7.50
CA TYR A 553 -4.94 -13.11 -6.77
C TYR A 553 -6.39 -12.64 -6.74
N ILE A 554 -6.66 -11.33 -6.71
CA ILE A 554 -8.03 -10.80 -6.64
C ILE A 554 -8.92 -11.23 -7.82
N ASP A 555 -8.33 -11.60 -8.96
CA ASP A 555 -9.08 -12.12 -10.11
C ASP A 555 -9.75 -13.47 -9.86
N HIS A 556 -9.28 -14.24 -8.88
CA HIS A 556 -9.91 -15.48 -8.41
C HIS A 556 -11.17 -15.22 -7.57
N PHE A 557 -11.45 -13.96 -7.18
CA PHE A 557 -12.59 -13.58 -6.36
C PHE A 557 -13.53 -12.60 -7.09
N PRO A 558 -14.39 -13.09 -8.02
CA PRO A 558 -15.27 -12.23 -8.84
C PRO A 558 -16.14 -11.25 -8.04
N SER A 559 -16.62 -11.66 -6.86
CA SER A 559 -17.45 -10.83 -5.96
C SER A 559 -16.71 -9.63 -5.37
N ARG A 560 -15.37 -9.65 -5.38
CA ARG A 560 -14.51 -8.59 -4.80
C ARG A 560 -13.68 -7.84 -5.84
N LYS A 561 -13.96 -8.01 -7.13
CA LYS A 561 -13.24 -7.30 -8.21
C LYS A 561 -13.29 -5.78 -8.07
N HIS A 562 -14.33 -5.24 -7.44
CA HIS A 562 -14.46 -3.81 -7.14
C HIS A 562 -13.38 -3.29 -6.16
N GLU A 563 -12.77 -4.17 -5.35
CA GLU A 563 -11.67 -3.81 -4.44
C GLU A 563 -10.33 -3.58 -5.18
N LYS A 564 -10.23 -3.89 -6.49
CA LYS A 564 -8.99 -3.74 -7.29
C LYS A 564 -8.37 -2.34 -7.22
N SER A 565 -9.18 -1.29 -7.12
CA SER A 565 -8.72 0.09 -6.98
C SER A 565 -7.78 0.30 -5.78
N ARG A 566 -8.00 -0.42 -4.67
CA ARG A 566 -7.14 -0.39 -3.50
C ARG A 566 -5.73 -0.91 -3.81
N TYR A 567 -5.65 -2.07 -4.45
CA TYR A 567 -4.36 -2.72 -4.75
C TYR A 567 -3.59 -2.00 -5.87
N PHE A 568 -4.29 -1.45 -6.85
CA PHE A 568 -3.68 -0.56 -7.85
C PHE A 568 -3.09 0.70 -7.23
N THR A 569 -3.70 1.23 -6.17
CA THR A 569 -3.13 2.36 -5.41
C THR A 569 -1.82 1.97 -4.72
N CYS A 570 -1.75 0.78 -4.12
CA CYS A 570 -0.51 0.26 -3.52
C CYS A 570 0.61 0.10 -4.57
N LEU A 571 0.30 -0.43 -5.76
CA LEU A 571 1.26 -0.51 -6.86
C LEU A 571 1.72 0.87 -7.33
N GLY A 572 0.78 1.79 -7.53
CA GLY A 572 1.09 3.17 -7.90
C GLY A 572 2.05 3.82 -6.90
N ASN A 573 1.78 3.68 -5.60
CA ASN A 573 2.64 4.20 -4.53
C ASN A 573 4.03 3.55 -4.53
N ALA A 574 4.12 2.23 -4.69
CA ALA A 574 5.39 1.53 -4.73
C ALA A 574 6.26 1.96 -5.92
N PHE A 575 5.69 2.03 -7.14
CA PHE A 575 6.40 2.52 -8.31
C PHE A 575 6.75 4.01 -8.22
N TYR A 576 5.89 4.82 -7.61
CA TYR A 576 6.18 6.23 -7.37
C TYR A 576 7.34 6.41 -6.39
N ALA A 577 7.42 5.60 -5.32
CA ALA A 577 8.56 5.59 -4.40
C ALA A 577 9.86 5.10 -5.09
N GLN A 578 9.79 4.14 -6.00
CA GLN A 578 10.92 3.76 -6.86
C GLN A 578 11.36 4.90 -7.76
N TYR A 579 10.42 5.66 -8.33
CA TYR A 579 10.75 6.85 -9.08
C TYR A 579 11.45 7.91 -8.21
N ASP A 580 10.93 8.22 -7.02
CA ASP A 580 11.54 9.23 -6.14
C ASP A 580 12.97 8.83 -5.69
N THR A 581 13.30 7.54 -5.62
CA THR A 581 14.68 7.07 -5.32
C THR A 581 15.60 7.10 -6.52
N ALA A 582 15.11 6.66 -7.68
CA ALA A 582 15.96 6.33 -8.82
C ALA A 582 15.87 7.33 -9.98
N ASP A 583 14.92 8.28 -9.93
CA ASP A 583 14.52 9.25 -10.97
C ASP A 583 14.27 8.58 -12.35
N GLN A 584 13.79 7.33 -12.34
CA GLN A 584 13.55 6.54 -13.55
C GLN A 584 12.16 6.81 -14.12
N THR A 585 12.12 7.43 -15.30
CA THR A 585 10.85 7.75 -15.99
C THR A 585 9.98 6.54 -16.32
N ALA A 586 10.58 5.34 -16.43
CA ALA A 586 9.85 4.08 -16.62
C ALA A 586 8.98 3.72 -15.40
N ASP A 587 9.53 3.85 -14.20
CA ASP A 587 8.81 3.57 -12.95
C ASP A 587 7.71 4.62 -12.72
N LEU A 588 7.97 5.89 -13.08
CA LEU A 588 6.93 6.94 -13.08
C LEU A 588 5.78 6.64 -14.05
N ASN A 589 6.07 6.11 -15.23
CA ASN A 589 5.03 5.71 -16.19
C ASN A 589 4.19 4.53 -15.65
N GLN A 590 4.81 3.58 -14.95
CA GLN A 590 4.08 2.50 -14.27
C GLN A 590 3.22 3.04 -13.13
N ALA A 591 3.75 3.98 -12.33
CA ALA A 591 2.96 4.64 -11.29
C ALA A 591 1.72 5.31 -11.87
N ILE A 592 1.87 6.10 -12.94
CA ILE A 592 0.75 6.74 -13.66
C ILE A 592 -0.24 5.70 -14.18
N PHE A 593 0.25 4.62 -14.79
CA PHE A 593 -0.61 3.54 -15.29
C PHE A 593 -1.47 2.93 -14.17
N TYR A 594 -0.86 2.53 -13.06
CA TYR A 594 -1.62 1.92 -11.96
C TYR A 594 -2.52 2.92 -11.23
N TYR A 595 -2.11 4.19 -11.11
CA TYR A 595 -3.01 5.22 -10.58
C TYR A 595 -4.22 5.47 -11.50
N ASP A 596 -4.04 5.50 -12.82
CA ASP A 596 -5.15 5.60 -13.79
C ASP A 596 -6.08 4.37 -13.67
N GLN A 597 -5.52 3.15 -13.58
CA GLN A 597 -6.33 1.95 -13.32
C GLN A 597 -7.09 2.02 -12.00
N SER A 598 -6.46 2.55 -10.94
CA SER A 598 -7.08 2.75 -9.63
C SER A 598 -8.30 3.69 -9.71
N VAL A 599 -8.15 4.82 -10.38
CA VAL A 599 -9.24 5.78 -10.60
C VAL A 599 -10.37 5.15 -11.41
N ARG A 600 -10.06 4.46 -12.51
CA ARG A 600 -11.08 3.81 -13.38
C ARG A 600 -11.86 2.69 -12.69
N HIS A 601 -11.22 1.96 -11.77
CA HIS A 601 -11.85 0.89 -11.00
C HIS A 601 -12.48 1.39 -9.70
N THR A 602 -12.46 2.70 -9.44
CA THR A 602 -13.16 3.29 -8.31
C THR A 602 -14.65 3.36 -8.64
N ILE A 603 -15.49 2.79 -7.76
CA ILE A 603 -16.94 2.82 -7.93
C ILE A 603 -17.42 4.27 -7.76
N LEU A 604 -18.42 4.67 -8.55
CA LEU A 604 -19.11 5.95 -8.37
C LEU A 604 -19.63 6.09 -6.92
N GLY A 605 -19.28 7.18 -6.26
CA GLY A 605 -19.62 7.45 -4.85
C GLY A 605 -18.53 7.06 -3.83
N ASP A 606 -17.46 6.32 -4.20
CA ASP A 606 -16.37 6.02 -3.25
C ASP A 606 -15.63 7.30 -2.87
N ALA A 607 -15.71 7.70 -1.60
CA ALA A 607 -15.05 8.89 -1.05
C ALA A 607 -13.52 8.93 -1.32
N ARG A 608 -12.87 7.76 -1.52
CA ARG A 608 -11.43 7.69 -1.83
C ARG A 608 -11.09 8.03 -3.27
N TYR A 609 -12.08 8.31 -4.12
CA TYR A 609 -11.88 8.76 -5.49
C TYR A 609 -10.92 9.96 -5.56
N PHE A 610 -11.13 10.98 -4.72
CA PHE A 610 -10.32 12.19 -4.74
C PHE A 610 -8.86 11.98 -4.34
N ILE A 611 -8.62 11.12 -3.35
CA ILE A 611 -7.26 10.76 -2.93
C ILE A 611 -6.55 10.00 -4.06
N ARG A 612 -7.22 9.03 -4.70
CA ARG A 612 -6.66 8.26 -5.83
C ARG A 612 -6.39 9.16 -7.04
N MET A 613 -7.33 10.05 -7.36
CA MET A 613 -7.16 11.05 -8.42
C MET A 613 -6.01 12.01 -8.12
N GLY A 614 -5.89 12.48 -6.88
CA GLY A 614 -4.78 13.34 -6.49
C GLY A 614 -3.42 12.62 -6.58
N SER A 615 -3.35 11.33 -6.26
CA SER A 615 -2.13 10.52 -6.50
C SER A 615 -1.77 10.43 -7.99
N LEU A 616 -2.75 10.22 -8.88
CA LEU A 616 -2.56 10.26 -10.33
C LEU A 616 -2.04 11.64 -10.78
N CYS A 617 -2.72 12.71 -10.37
CA CYS A 617 -2.34 14.08 -10.71
C CYS A 617 -0.95 14.44 -10.22
N ARG A 618 -0.56 13.99 -9.02
CA ARG A 618 0.80 14.16 -8.50
C ARG A 618 1.84 13.46 -9.38
N ALA A 619 1.59 12.24 -9.81
CA ALA A 619 2.48 11.52 -10.72
C ALA A 619 2.56 12.19 -12.11
N LEU A 620 1.44 12.69 -12.64
CA LEU A 620 1.40 13.47 -13.88
C LEU A 620 2.18 14.79 -13.75
N LEU A 621 2.12 15.48 -12.60
CA LEU A 621 2.93 16.68 -12.35
C LEU A 621 4.43 16.39 -12.30
N ARG A 622 4.84 15.25 -11.73
CA ARG A 622 6.24 14.82 -11.80
C ARG A 622 6.66 14.55 -13.25
N LYS A 623 5.79 13.94 -14.05
CA LYS A 623 6.07 13.69 -15.47
C LYS A 623 6.13 15.00 -16.26
N PHE A 624 5.28 15.97 -15.95
CA PHE A 624 5.38 17.33 -16.47
C PHE A 624 6.73 17.95 -16.14
N PHE A 625 7.16 17.88 -14.89
CA PHE A 625 8.46 18.42 -14.46
C PHE A 625 9.64 17.77 -15.20
N ALA A 626 9.61 16.44 -15.39
CA ALA A 626 10.66 15.69 -16.07
C ALA A 626 10.71 15.93 -17.60
N THR A 627 9.54 16.04 -18.24
CA THR A 627 9.43 16.11 -19.72
C THR A 627 9.28 17.53 -20.27
N LYS A 628 8.94 18.50 -19.41
CA LYS A 628 8.48 19.86 -19.78
C LYS A 628 7.25 19.88 -20.72
N SER A 629 6.52 18.77 -20.85
CA SER A 629 5.33 18.70 -21.72
C SER A 629 4.11 19.34 -21.06
N VAL A 630 3.66 20.47 -21.62
CA VAL A 630 2.51 21.26 -21.13
C VAL A 630 1.20 20.45 -21.14
N GLU A 631 1.10 19.44 -22.02
CA GLU A 631 -0.07 18.57 -22.12
C GLU A 631 -0.37 17.87 -20.79
N HIS A 632 0.64 17.31 -20.11
CA HIS A 632 0.46 16.66 -18.82
C HIS A 632 -0.06 17.62 -17.74
N PHE A 633 0.36 18.89 -17.76
CA PHE A 633 -0.14 19.88 -16.79
C PHE A 633 -1.59 20.28 -17.10
N ASN A 634 -1.96 20.39 -18.38
CA ASN A 634 -3.36 20.62 -18.76
C ASN A 634 -4.25 19.46 -18.31
N THR A 635 -3.84 18.20 -18.51
CA THR A 635 -4.57 17.04 -17.98
C THR A 635 -4.77 17.10 -16.47
N VAL A 636 -3.74 17.51 -15.72
CA VAL A 636 -3.85 17.70 -14.26
C VAL A 636 -4.87 18.80 -13.92
N LYS A 637 -4.85 19.93 -14.62
CA LYS A 637 -5.82 21.02 -14.41
C LYS A 637 -7.24 20.52 -14.65
N ASP A 638 -7.47 19.83 -15.76
CA ASP A 638 -8.78 19.34 -16.15
C ASP A 638 -9.32 18.34 -15.13
N HIS A 639 -8.53 17.35 -14.72
CA HIS A 639 -8.93 16.37 -13.71
C HIS A 639 -9.22 16.99 -12.34
N ILE A 640 -8.41 17.96 -11.89
CA ILE A 640 -8.64 18.63 -10.61
C ILE A 640 -9.89 19.51 -10.66
N GLN A 641 -10.10 20.24 -11.75
CA GLN A 641 -11.30 21.08 -11.93
C GLN A 641 -12.57 20.23 -12.00
N GLU A 642 -12.53 19.11 -12.72
CA GLU A 642 -13.63 18.13 -12.75
C GLU A 642 -13.91 17.58 -11.35
N ALA A 643 -12.88 17.12 -10.65
CA ALA A 643 -13.01 16.58 -9.29
C ALA A 643 -13.60 17.59 -8.29
N LEU A 644 -13.14 18.84 -8.32
CA LEU A 644 -13.68 19.91 -7.46
C LEU A 644 -15.12 20.31 -7.81
N ALA A 645 -15.57 20.05 -9.04
CA ALA A 645 -16.94 20.33 -9.50
C ALA A 645 -17.93 19.16 -9.27
N MET A 646 -17.45 18.00 -8.82
CA MET A 646 -18.30 16.83 -8.59
C MET A 646 -19.31 17.07 -7.47
N THR A 647 -20.55 16.62 -7.71
CA THR A 647 -21.63 16.62 -6.72
C THR A 647 -21.91 15.23 -6.15
N ASN A 648 -21.31 14.17 -6.72
CA ASN A 648 -21.39 12.81 -6.20
C ASN A 648 -20.16 11.96 -6.63
N PRO A 649 -19.25 11.58 -5.71
CA PRO A 649 -19.21 12.04 -4.32
C PRO A 649 -18.88 13.54 -4.26
N ILE A 650 -19.21 14.20 -3.15
CA ILE A 650 -18.76 15.59 -2.89
C ILE A 650 -17.36 15.52 -2.28
N PRO A 651 -16.37 16.28 -2.77
CA PRO A 651 -15.03 16.31 -2.17
C PRO A 651 -15.11 16.81 -0.73
N SER A 652 -14.52 16.05 0.19
CA SER A 652 -14.41 16.50 1.58
C SER A 652 -13.56 17.76 1.69
N VAL A 653 -13.60 18.42 2.85
CA VAL A 653 -12.73 19.57 3.16
C VAL A 653 -11.24 19.20 3.00
N SER A 654 -10.87 17.98 3.40
CA SER A 654 -9.51 17.44 3.25
C SER A 654 -9.15 17.18 1.79
N ASP A 655 -10.07 16.60 1.01
CA ASP A 655 -9.84 16.32 -0.40
C ASP A 655 -9.67 17.60 -1.21
N SER A 656 -10.51 18.60 -0.96
CA SER A 656 -10.39 19.91 -1.60
C SER A 656 -9.04 20.56 -1.29
N ALA A 657 -8.60 20.52 -0.02
CA ALA A 657 -7.30 21.04 0.38
C ALA A 657 -6.15 20.35 -0.37
N PHE A 658 -6.21 19.04 -0.50
CA PHE A 658 -5.23 18.21 -1.20
C PHE A 658 -5.17 18.52 -2.71
N LEU A 659 -6.31 18.62 -3.37
CA LEU A 659 -6.41 18.90 -4.80
C LEU A 659 -5.90 20.31 -5.14
N HIS A 660 -6.23 21.31 -4.32
CA HIS A 660 -5.70 22.68 -4.47
C HIS A 660 -4.17 22.73 -4.30
N ASP A 661 -3.60 21.98 -3.35
CA ASP A 661 -2.15 21.93 -3.15
C ASP A 661 -1.42 21.33 -4.38
N ILE A 662 -1.98 20.26 -4.96
CA ILE A 662 -1.44 19.67 -6.19
C ILE A 662 -1.49 20.69 -7.34
N LEU A 663 -2.64 21.34 -7.55
CA LEU A 663 -2.79 22.32 -8.63
C LEU A 663 -1.84 23.52 -8.46
N GLY A 664 -1.69 24.03 -7.24
CA GLY A 664 -0.73 25.07 -6.91
C GLY A 664 0.72 24.67 -7.20
N THR A 665 1.08 23.43 -6.87
CA THR A 665 2.41 22.86 -7.17
C THR A 665 2.66 22.80 -8.68
N GLY A 666 1.65 22.44 -9.47
CA GLY A 666 1.75 22.42 -10.92
C GLY A 666 1.99 23.81 -11.54
N TYR A 667 1.29 24.83 -11.06
CA TYR A 667 1.55 26.22 -11.47
C TYR A 667 2.95 26.69 -11.08
N LEU A 668 3.43 26.30 -9.90
CA LEU A 668 4.79 26.62 -9.47
C LEU A 668 5.85 25.95 -10.36
N TYR A 669 5.64 24.71 -10.79
CA TYR A 669 6.50 24.04 -11.76
C TYR A 669 6.46 24.71 -13.14
N ALA A 670 5.28 25.11 -13.61
CA ALA A 670 5.14 25.83 -14.87
C ALA A 670 5.91 27.16 -14.85
N TYR A 671 5.93 27.85 -13.70
CA TYR A 671 6.78 29.02 -13.51
C TYR A 671 8.28 28.68 -13.63
N TYR A 672 8.78 27.68 -12.91
CA TYR A 672 10.21 27.34 -12.95
C TYR A 672 10.69 26.93 -14.35
N MET A 673 9.85 26.23 -15.12
CA MET A 673 10.20 25.81 -16.48
C MET A 673 10.25 26.98 -17.47
N ALA A 674 9.56 28.09 -17.17
CA ALA A 674 9.58 29.30 -17.99
C ALA A 674 10.80 30.20 -17.69
N GLN A 675 11.67 29.87 -16.73
CA GLN A 675 12.87 30.68 -16.41
C GLN A 675 13.91 30.72 -17.54
N ASP A 676 13.90 29.73 -18.46
CA ASP A 676 14.74 29.74 -19.66
C ASP A 676 14.24 30.75 -20.72
N SER A 677 13.07 31.38 -20.51
CA SER A 677 12.50 32.39 -21.40
C SER A 677 12.85 33.81 -20.97
N ALA A 678 12.90 34.75 -21.93
CA ALA A 678 13.27 36.14 -21.67
C ALA A 678 12.31 36.89 -20.72
N VAL A 679 11.10 36.37 -20.47
CA VAL A 679 10.07 37.01 -19.64
C VAL A 679 9.59 36.04 -18.55
N PRO A 680 9.78 36.35 -17.25
CA PRO A 680 9.30 35.52 -16.15
C PRO A 680 7.77 35.34 -16.17
N ASN A 681 7.27 34.12 -16.03
CA ASN A 681 5.83 33.82 -16.00
C ASN A 681 5.22 34.16 -14.62
N ILE A 682 5.04 35.46 -14.33
CA ILE A 682 4.49 35.96 -13.06
C ILE A 682 3.04 35.47 -12.85
N HIS A 683 2.27 35.29 -13.92
CA HIS A 683 0.89 34.81 -13.84
C HIS A 683 0.81 33.41 -13.20
N ALA A 684 1.70 32.50 -13.59
CA ALA A 684 1.77 31.17 -12.98
C ALA A 684 2.07 31.23 -11.46
N ILE A 685 2.93 32.15 -11.01
CA ILE A 685 3.20 32.33 -9.57
C ILE A 685 1.95 32.83 -8.83
N HIS A 686 1.19 33.76 -9.42
CA HIS A 686 -0.06 34.24 -8.82
C HIS A 686 -1.08 33.11 -8.69
N CYS A 687 -1.30 32.33 -9.74
CA CYS A 687 -2.17 31.16 -9.68
C CYS A 687 -1.71 30.15 -8.62
N ALA A 688 -0.40 29.89 -8.50
CA ALA A 688 0.12 29.01 -7.46
C ALA A 688 -0.23 29.51 -6.04
N ILE A 689 -0.01 30.80 -5.77
CA ILE A 689 -0.34 31.43 -4.47
C ILE A 689 -1.83 31.31 -4.16
N GLU A 690 -2.70 31.60 -5.13
CA GLU A 690 -4.16 31.50 -4.98
C GLU A 690 -4.59 30.08 -4.60
N GLN A 691 -4.04 29.06 -5.28
CA GLN A 691 -4.38 27.67 -4.99
C GLN A 691 -3.88 27.23 -3.61
N PHE A 692 -2.67 27.60 -3.19
CA PHE A 692 -2.20 27.29 -1.84
C PHE A 692 -3.01 28.02 -0.76
N GLN A 693 -3.46 29.26 -1.01
CA GLN A 693 -4.36 29.97 -0.11
C GLN A 693 -5.72 29.29 -0.01
N ALA A 694 -6.29 28.83 -1.12
CA ALA A 694 -7.53 28.06 -1.13
C ALA A 694 -7.39 26.75 -0.32
N SER A 695 -6.25 26.06 -0.46
CA SER A 695 -5.93 24.87 0.34
C SER A 695 -5.88 25.19 1.85
N ILE A 696 -5.22 26.27 2.25
CA ILE A 696 -5.12 26.68 3.67
C ILE A 696 -6.47 27.16 4.22
N ALA A 697 -7.29 27.83 3.41
CA ALA A 697 -8.60 28.35 3.82
C ALA A 697 -9.60 27.26 4.22
N THR A 698 -9.37 26.01 3.79
CA THR A 698 -10.15 24.85 4.24
C THR A 698 -10.02 24.58 5.75
N ASN A 699 -9.00 25.14 6.40
CA ASN A 699 -8.67 24.92 7.82
C ASN A 699 -8.43 23.42 8.15
N CYS A 700 -8.09 22.61 7.14
CA CYS A 700 -7.77 21.21 7.34
C CYS A 700 -6.36 21.08 7.90
N GLY A 701 -6.25 20.78 9.19
CA GLY A 701 -4.98 20.51 9.86
C GLY A 701 -4.47 19.12 9.51
N ILE A 702 -4.03 18.89 8.27
CA ILE A 702 -3.47 17.60 7.84
C ILE A 702 -1.96 17.56 8.10
N PRO A 703 -1.47 16.82 9.12
CA PRO A 703 -0.05 16.59 9.34
C PRO A 703 0.57 15.48 8.48
N SER A 704 -0.13 14.97 7.45
CA SER A 704 0.26 13.76 6.70
C SER A 704 0.68 13.96 5.23
N VAL A 705 0.97 15.19 4.79
CA VAL A 705 1.55 15.41 3.46
C VAL A 705 2.95 15.98 3.61
N ILE A 706 3.92 15.32 2.96
CA ILE A 706 5.37 15.57 2.94
C ILE A 706 5.78 17.04 2.64
N ASN A 707 4.84 17.93 2.31
CA ASN A 707 4.99 19.38 2.39
C ASN A 707 3.62 20.01 2.70
N PRO A 708 3.39 20.60 3.89
CA PRO A 708 2.17 21.35 4.14
C PRO A 708 1.96 22.46 3.09
N PRO A 709 0.71 22.76 2.70
CA PRO A 709 0.40 23.85 1.77
C PRO A 709 1.02 25.19 2.18
N MET A 710 1.26 25.39 3.48
CA MET A 710 2.00 26.54 4.03
C MET A 710 3.46 26.61 3.52
N ILE A 711 4.18 25.49 3.45
CA ILE A 711 5.56 25.44 2.91
C ILE A 711 5.54 25.75 1.41
N ASN A 712 4.57 25.19 0.68
CA ASN A 712 4.44 25.44 -0.75
C ASN A 712 4.06 26.89 -1.05
N LEU A 713 3.21 27.50 -0.21
CA LEU A 713 2.92 28.94 -0.26
C LEU A 713 4.17 29.77 0.02
N LEU A 714 5.00 29.41 1.01
CA LEU A 714 6.30 30.05 1.25
C LEU A 714 7.16 29.98 -0.01
N ASN A 715 7.28 28.80 -0.63
CA ASN A 715 8.06 28.60 -1.85
C ASN A 715 7.59 29.52 -3.00
N ALA A 716 6.28 29.58 -3.23
CA ALA A 716 5.71 30.45 -4.26
C ALA A 716 5.92 31.94 -3.94
N SER A 717 5.87 32.33 -2.66
CA SER A 717 6.11 33.70 -2.20
C SER A 717 7.57 34.13 -2.41
N ILE A 718 8.51 33.26 -2.03
CA ILE A 718 9.96 33.47 -2.24
C ILE A 718 10.26 33.57 -3.74
N ALA A 719 9.65 32.69 -4.55
CA ALA A 719 9.76 32.73 -6.00
C ALA A 719 9.24 34.06 -6.57
N LYS A 720 8.07 34.54 -6.12
CA LYS A 720 7.53 35.84 -6.51
C LYS A 720 8.50 36.97 -6.22
N TYR A 721 8.98 37.05 -4.97
CA TYR A 721 9.94 38.07 -4.54
C TYR A 721 11.25 38.03 -5.35
N SER A 722 11.75 36.84 -5.68
CA SER A 722 12.98 36.70 -6.46
C SER A 722 12.92 37.38 -7.83
N VAL A 723 11.72 37.47 -8.41
CA VAL A 723 11.46 38.10 -9.71
C VAL A 723 11.13 39.58 -9.54
N THR A 724 10.17 39.91 -8.67
CA THR A 724 9.64 41.27 -8.55
C THR A 724 10.61 42.20 -7.83
N LYS A 725 11.38 41.65 -6.88
CA LYS A 725 12.23 42.39 -5.93
C LYS A 725 11.49 43.54 -5.22
N SER A 726 10.16 43.43 -5.14
CA SER A 726 9.27 44.43 -4.54
C SER A 726 9.34 44.36 -3.01
N ASP A 727 9.32 45.54 -2.36
CA ASP A 727 9.26 45.63 -0.90
C ASP A 727 7.91 45.14 -0.35
N GLU A 728 6.84 45.18 -1.14
CA GLU A 728 5.54 44.64 -0.76
C GLU A 728 5.57 43.10 -0.67
N ASP A 729 6.08 42.44 -1.71
CA ASP A 729 6.20 40.98 -1.75
C ASP A 729 7.14 40.46 -0.66
N LEU A 730 8.18 41.25 -0.35
CA LEU A 730 9.09 40.99 0.75
C LEU A 730 8.36 40.97 2.10
N VAL A 731 7.60 42.02 2.41
CA VAL A 731 6.86 42.13 3.68
C VAL A 731 5.82 41.02 3.80
N GLN A 732 5.11 40.70 2.70
CA GLN A 732 4.16 39.59 2.67
C GLN A 732 4.84 38.25 2.94
N THR A 733 5.99 37.98 2.31
CA THR A 733 6.74 36.72 2.49
C THR A 733 7.27 36.59 3.92
N ALA A 734 7.84 37.67 4.47
CA ALA A 734 8.32 37.71 5.85
C ALA A 734 7.17 37.50 6.86
N GLY A 735 6.02 38.13 6.62
CA GLY A 735 4.81 37.94 7.42
C GLY A 735 4.34 36.49 7.43
N ARG A 736 4.31 35.83 6.27
CA ARG A 736 3.96 34.40 6.14
C ARG A 736 4.92 33.48 6.90
N ILE A 737 6.24 33.74 6.82
CA ILE A 737 7.24 32.97 7.59
C ILE A 737 6.98 33.09 9.09
N LEU A 738 6.78 34.32 9.61
CA LEU A 738 6.50 34.55 11.02
C LEU A 738 5.19 33.91 11.49
N GLN A 739 4.17 33.92 10.64
CA GLN A 739 2.87 33.33 10.93
C GLN A 739 2.92 31.80 10.99
N TYR A 740 3.58 31.14 10.04
CA TYR A 740 3.52 29.68 9.90
C TYR A 740 4.61 28.91 10.64
N MET A 741 5.77 29.54 10.94
CA MET A 741 6.87 28.86 11.64
C MET A 741 6.45 28.21 12.98
N PRO A 742 5.71 28.87 13.89
CA PRO A 742 5.29 28.24 15.15
C PRO A 742 4.34 27.04 14.95
N ILE A 743 3.49 27.12 13.94
CA ILE A 743 2.51 26.06 13.59
C ILE A 743 3.24 24.84 13.02
N LEU A 744 4.21 25.07 12.14
CA LEU A 744 4.98 24.02 11.47
C LEU A 744 5.97 23.34 12.43
N GLN A 745 6.61 24.09 13.34
CA GLN A 745 7.60 23.53 14.26
C GLN A 745 7.00 22.48 15.22
N SER A 746 5.73 22.61 15.59
CA SER A 746 5.05 21.68 16.50
C SER A 746 4.46 20.45 15.82
N SER A 747 4.36 20.45 14.49
CA SER A 747 3.63 19.44 13.71
C SER A 747 4.50 18.62 12.75
N LEU A 748 5.68 19.13 12.38
CA LEU A 748 6.56 18.49 11.41
C LEU A 748 7.49 17.43 12.03
N THR A 749 7.77 16.39 11.25
CA THR A 749 8.87 15.47 11.53
C THR A 749 10.22 16.19 11.47
N LYS A 750 11.26 15.60 12.08
CA LYS A 750 12.63 16.15 12.03
C LYS A 750 13.08 16.42 10.59
N HIS A 751 12.74 15.51 9.66
CA HIS A 751 13.08 15.61 8.25
C HIS A 751 12.39 16.81 7.57
N GLU A 752 11.08 16.98 7.77
CA GLU A 752 10.32 18.09 7.18
C GLU A 752 10.72 19.45 7.77
N LEU A 753 11.10 19.50 9.05
CA LEU A 753 11.63 20.71 9.67
C LEU A 753 12.92 21.18 8.98
N VAL A 754 13.80 20.25 8.59
CA VAL A 754 15.05 20.57 7.89
C VAL A 754 14.77 21.15 6.49
N PHE A 755 13.73 20.65 5.79
CA PHE A 755 13.27 21.23 4.53
C PHE A 755 12.73 22.66 4.71
N LEU A 756 11.93 22.91 5.75
CA LEU A 756 11.47 24.25 6.07
C LEU A 756 12.64 25.20 6.39
N VAL A 757 13.59 24.74 7.20
CA VAL A 757 14.81 25.50 7.55
C VAL A 757 15.58 25.87 6.29
N ARG A 758 15.74 24.96 5.34
CA ARG A 758 16.36 25.24 4.04
C ARG A 758 15.62 26.35 3.28
N LYS A 759 14.28 26.34 3.26
CA LYS A 759 13.49 27.38 2.57
C LYS A 759 13.60 28.75 3.22
N VAL A 760 13.65 28.80 4.54
CA VAL A 760 13.94 30.06 5.25
C VAL A 760 15.37 30.52 4.95
N ALA A 761 16.34 29.62 4.86
CA ALA A 761 17.71 29.94 4.48
C ALA A 761 17.80 30.54 3.07
N GLU A 762 17.09 29.96 2.09
CA GLU A 762 16.97 30.47 0.72
C GLU A 762 16.37 31.89 0.70
N PHE A 763 15.29 32.15 1.46
CA PHE A 763 14.71 33.49 1.59
C PHE A 763 15.71 34.50 2.17
N CYS A 764 16.38 34.16 3.28
CA CYS A 764 17.38 35.04 3.89
C CYS A 764 18.57 35.30 2.97
N THR A 765 18.96 34.32 2.15
CA THR A 765 20.00 34.44 1.12
C THR A 765 19.59 35.45 0.04
N LEU A 766 18.36 35.31 -0.50
CA LEU A 766 17.78 36.24 -1.47
C LEU A 766 17.70 37.67 -0.92
N PHE A 767 17.23 37.80 0.32
CA PHE A 767 17.13 39.10 0.98
C PHE A 767 18.49 39.75 1.18
N TYR A 768 19.48 39.00 1.67
CA TYR A 768 20.85 39.49 1.78
C TYR A 768 21.40 39.94 0.43
N ASN A 769 21.19 39.14 -0.62
CA ASN A 769 21.65 39.50 -1.97
C ASN A 769 20.99 40.77 -2.51
N SER A 770 19.70 41.02 -2.19
CA SER A 770 18.96 42.19 -2.64
C SER A 770 19.21 43.46 -1.81
N LYS A 771 19.29 43.36 -0.49
CA LYS A 771 19.33 44.52 0.43
C LYS A 771 20.69 44.72 1.12
N LYS A 772 21.59 43.73 1.01
CA LYS A 772 22.93 43.74 1.61
C LYS A 772 22.95 43.97 3.13
N ILE A 773 21.92 43.49 3.84
CA ILE A 773 21.83 43.55 5.30
C ILE A 773 22.55 42.34 5.92
N ASN A 774 23.72 42.57 6.52
CA ASN A 774 24.61 41.51 7.02
C ASN A 774 23.96 40.53 8.01
N GLN A 775 23.03 40.97 8.86
CA GLN A 775 22.34 40.09 9.82
C GLN A 775 21.63 38.92 9.14
N PHE A 776 20.98 39.17 7.99
CA PHE A 776 20.30 38.12 7.24
C PHE A 776 21.27 37.18 6.53
N GLY A 777 22.43 37.69 6.08
CA GLY A 777 23.48 36.85 5.51
C GLY A 777 24.11 35.92 6.56
N LEU A 778 24.34 36.43 7.78
CA LEU A 778 24.82 35.62 8.91
C LEU A 778 23.80 34.56 9.31
N PHE A 779 22.52 34.93 9.39
CA PHE A 779 21.46 33.99 9.71
C PHE A 779 21.28 32.92 8.63
N ALA A 780 21.31 33.30 7.34
CA ALA A 780 21.29 32.37 6.22
C ALA A 780 22.48 31.38 6.27
N THR A 781 23.68 31.87 6.60
CA THR A 781 24.89 31.03 6.78
C THR A 781 24.67 29.98 7.86
N PHE A 782 24.11 30.38 9.01
CA PHE A 782 23.81 29.47 10.12
C PHE A 782 22.79 28.38 9.72
N LEU A 783 21.69 28.77 9.06
CA LEU A 783 20.66 27.82 8.64
C LEU A 783 21.17 26.83 7.60
N HIS A 784 21.87 27.29 6.55
CA HIS A 784 22.46 26.40 5.55
C HIS A 784 23.51 25.46 6.15
N THR A 785 24.32 25.93 7.10
CA THR A 785 25.28 25.07 7.82
C THR A 785 24.55 23.96 8.59
N SER A 786 23.43 24.29 9.23
CA SER A 786 22.61 23.32 9.98
C SER A 786 22.05 22.24 9.07
N VAL A 787 21.57 22.60 7.86
CA VAL A 787 21.09 21.64 6.85
C VAL A 787 22.23 20.76 6.32
N ALA A 788 23.40 21.32 6.05
CA ALA A 788 24.56 20.58 5.55
C ALA A 788 25.03 19.47 6.50
N MET A 789 24.95 19.73 7.81
CA MET A 789 25.45 18.82 8.86
C MET A 789 24.43 17.74 9.27
N GLU A 790 23.17 17.83 8.82
CA GLU A 790 22.13 16.86 9.19
C GLU A 790 22.30 15.54 8.42
N GLN A 791 22.71 14.48 9.13
CA GLN A 791 23.07 13.18 8.53
C GLN A 791 21.89 12.45 7.88
N SER A 792 20.65 12.74 8.31
CA SER A 792 19.43 12.16 7.72
C SER A 792 19.12 12.69 6.32
N MET A 793 19.80 13.75 5.85
CA MET A 793 19.59 14.33 4.53
C MET A 793 20.41 13.63 3.44
N VAL A 794 19.83 13.54 2.25
CA VAL A 794 20.49 13.04 1.04
C VAL A 794 21.74 13.88 0.74
N SER A 795 22.83 13.22 0.33
CA SER A 795 24.15 13.85 0.19
C SER A 795 24.16 15.07 -0.75
N HIS A 796 23.31 15.09 -1.79
CA HIS A 796 23.22 16.22 -2.71
C HIS A 796 22.64 17.49 -2.05
N ILE A 797 21.63 17.38 -1.18
CA ILE A 797 21.04 18.53 -0.46
C ILE A 797 22.07 19.13 0.49
N ARG A 798 22.81 18.25 1.19
CA ARG A 798 23.86 18.65 2.12
C ARG A 798 25.00 19.34 1.40
N LEU A 799 25.39 18.84 0.24
CA LEU A 799 26.40 19.44 -0.62
C LEU A 799 25.99 20.85 -1.06
N ASP A 800 24.78 21.03 -1.60
CA ASP A 800 24.27 22.32 -2.04
C ASP A 800 24.24 23.35 -0.88
N SER A 801 23.70 22.95 0.27
CA SER A 801 23.67 23.82 1.47
C SER A 801 25.07 24.12 1.99
N ALA A 802 26.04 23.20 1.92
CA ALA A 802 27.42 23.47 2.31
C ALA A 802 28.09 24.51 1.40
N VAL A 803 27.84 24.44 0.09
CA VAL A 803 28.38 25.41 -0.89
C VAL A 803 27.77 26.80 -0.69
N GLU A 804 26.45 26.89 -0.45
CA GLU A 804 25.79 28.17 -0.16
C GLU A 804 26.24 28.77 1.17
N ALA A 805 26.36 27.94 2.23
CA ALA A 805 26.91 28.37 3.51
C ALA A 805 28.33 28.91 3.36
N ALA A 806 29.21 28.24 2.60
CA ALA A 806 30.58 28.69 2.35
C ALA A 806 30.60 30.05 1.62
N THR A 807 29.75 30.19 0.62
CA THR A 807 29.60 31.41 -0.19
C THR A 807 29.15 32.60 0.65
N LEU A 808 28.11 32.42 1.46
CA LEU A 808 27.58 33.46 2.35
C LEU A 808 28.53 33.78 3.50
N SER A 809 29.19 32.77 4.07
CA SER A 809 30.23 32.95 5.08
C SER A 809 31.35 33.84 4.56
N TYR A 810 31.82 33.61 3.33
CA TYR A 810 32.79 34.50 2.69
C TYR A 810 32.23 35.93 2.55
N GLN A 811 31.04 36.10 2.01
CA GLN A 811 30.47 37.42 1.74
C GLN A 811 30.21 38.25 3.01
N THR A 812 29.92 37.60 4.14
CA THR A 812 29.53 38.27 5.40
C THR A 812 30.66 38.34 6.42
N LEU A 813 31.60 37.39 6.41
CA LEU A 813 32.61 37.21 7.46
C LEU A 813 34.06 37.17 6.95
N SER A 814 34.33 37.29 5.65
CA SER A 814 35.71 37.20 5.12
C SER A 814 36.72 38.14 5.76
N THR A 815 36.30 39.30 6.27
CA THR A 815 37.18 40.26 6.96
C THR A 815 37.42 39.92 8.44
N VAL A 816 36.62 39.01 9.02
CA VAL A 816 36.61 38.71 10.47
C VAL A 816 36.97 37.25 10.78
N LYS A 817 36.48 36.30 9.98
CA LYS A 817 36.68 34.84 10.11
C LYS A 817 36.71 34.15 8.73
N PRO A 818 37.77 34.36 7.93
CA PRO A 818 37.87 33.77 6.60
C PRO A 818 37.98 32.24 6.60
N GLU A 819 38.39 31.62 7.72
CA GLU A 819 38.58 30.18 7.85
C GLU A 819 37.27 29.38 7.76
N GLY A 820 36.13 29.99 8.14
CA GLY A 820 34.83 29.32 8.12
C GLY A 820 34.37 28.91 6.72
N ALA A 821 34.60 29.77 5.72
CA ALA A 821 34.27 29.48 4.33
C ALA A 821 35.13 28.32 3.77
N ALA A 822 36.41 28.27 4.14
CA ALA A 822 37.32 27.20 3.74
C ALA A 822 36.95 25.84 4.37
N GLN A 823 36.49 25.83 5.63
CA GLN A 823 36.04 24.59 6.28
C GLN A 823 34.76 24.03 5.63
N LEU A 824 33.79 24.90 5.33
CA LEU A 824 32.53 24.49 4.69
C LEU A 824 32.74 23.97 3.26
N ILE A 825 33.64 24.60 2.49
CA ILE A 825 33.94 24.13 1.13
C ILE A 825 34.74 22.82 1.12
N LYS A 826 35.60 22.60 2.13
CA LYS A 826 36.28 21.31 2.35
C LYS A 826 35.25 20.20 2.60
N TYR A 827 34.28 20.46 3.46
CA TYR A 827 33.21 19.52 3.74
C TYR A 827 32.38 19.19 2.48
N ALA A 828 32.05 20.21 1.68
CA ALA A 828 31.41 20.02 0.38
C ALA A 828 32.26 19.11 -0.55
N ALA A 829 33.57 19.33 -0.62
CA ALA A 829 34.47 18.49 -1.42
C ALA A 829 34.50 17.03 -0.96
N GLU A 830 34.40 16.76 0.35
CA GLU A 830 34.34 15.40 0.91
C GLU A 830 33.02 14.67 0.61
N LEU A 831 31.91 15.39 0.43
CA LEU A 831 30.59 14.85 0.05
C LEU A 831 30.45 14.58 -1.46
N LEU A 832 31.36 15.11 -2.28
CA LEU A 832 31.28 15.03 -3.75
C LEU A 832 31.34 13.58 -4.30
N PRO A 833 32.26 12.69 -3.86
CA PRO A 833 32.37 11.35 -4.42
C PRO A 833 31.10 10.50 -4.25
N THR A 834 30.50 10.53 -3.06
CA THR A 834 29.28 9.79 -2.74
C THR A 834 28.08 10.33 -3.52
N THR A 835 27.99 11.65 -3.69
CA THR A 835 26.92 12.29 -4.46
C THR A 835 26.95 11.93 -5.95
N ILE A 836 28.14 11.78 -6.55
CA ILE A 836 28.29 11.41 -7.97
C ILE A 836 27.98 9.92 -8.20
N LEU A 837 28.30 9.04 -7.24
CA LEU A 837 28.13 7.58 -7.36
C LEU A 837 26.67 7.12 -7.26
N VAL A 838 25.80 7.88 -6.60
CA VAL A 838 24.37 7.56 -6.44
C VAL A 838 23.56 7.84 -7.72
N ALA A 839 24.10 8.59 -8.69
CA ALA A 839 23.41 8.90 -9.94
C ALA A 839 23.52 7.72 -10.94
N THR A 840 22.37 7.17 -11.36
CA THR A 840 22.24 5.87 -12.03
C THR A 840 22.35 5.91 -13.56
N SER A 841 22.24 7.09 -14.20
CA SER A 841 22.47 7.26 -15.65
C SER A 841 23.51 8.35 -15.97
N ARG A 842 24.15 8.22 -17.13
CA ARG A 842 25.13 9.22 -17.62
C ARG A 842 24.50 10.61 -17.80
N ALA A 843 23.24 10.68 -18.20
CA ALA A 843 22.53 11.95 -18.36
C ALA A 843 22.33 12.66 -17.01
N ASP A 844 22.03 11.89 -15.96
CA ASP A 844 21.77 12.41 -14.62
C ASP A 844 23.07 12.84 -13.92
N GLN A 845 24.14 12.07 -14.10
CA GLN A 845 25.48 12.45 -13.65
C GLN A 845 25.91 13.78 -14.29
N LEU A 846 25.73 13.94 -15.60
CA LEU A 846 26.09 15.18 -16.31
C LEU A 846 25.25 16.39 -15.85
N ARG A 847 23.97 16.20 -15.53
CA ARG A 847 23.08 17.26 -15.03
C ARG A 847 23.51 17.75 -13.64
N SER A 848 23.85 16.84 -12.73
CA SER A 848 24.35 17.17 -11.39
C SER A 848 25.74 17.82 -11.43
N LEU A 849 26.64 17.32 -12.29
CA LEU A 849 27.99 17.86 -12.43
C LEU A 849 28.02 19.28 -13.00
N ARG A 850 27.04 19.66 -13.85
CA ARG A 850 26.95 21.02 -14.40
C ARG A 850 26.77 22.08 -13.30
N ARG A 851 26.01 21.76 -12.24
CA ARG A 851 25.79 22.64 -11.07
C ARG A 851 27.01 22.77 -10.17
N LEU A 852 27.86 21.73 -10.12
CA LEU A 852 29.03 21.65 -9.24
C LEU A 852 30.33 22.09 -9.94
N SER A 853 30.24 22.55 -11.19
CA SER A 853 31.38 22.94 -12.03
C SER A 853 32.25 24.05 -11.41
N MET A 854 31.66 24.91 -10.58
CA MET A 854 32.37 26.01 -9.89
C MET A 854 33.05 25.59 -8.58
N LEU A 855 32.74 24.40 -8.05
CA LEU A 855 33.24 23.95 -6.75
C LEU A 855 34.78 24.00 -6.63
N PRO A 856 35.57 23.57 -7.64
CA PRO A 856 37.02 23.66 -7.56
C PRO A 856 37.52 25.09 -7.43
N SER A 857 37.01 26.00 -8.27
CA SER A 857 37.38 27.41 -8.27
C SER A 857 36.98 28.13 -6.97
N LEU A 858 35.84 27.77 -6.38
CA LEU A 858 35.43 28.27 -5.06
C LEU A 858 36.35 27.75 -3.96
N GLY A 859 36.70 26.46 -3.99
CA GLY A 859 37.62 25.84 -3.05
C GLY A 859 38.98 26.53 -3.01
N LEU A 860 39.61 26.71 -4.18
CA LEU A 860 40.86 27.44 -4.32
C LEU A 860 40.73 28.86 -3.76
N SER A 861 39.66 29.56 -4.16
CA SER A 861 39.48 30.96 -3.79
C SER A 861 39.36 31.14 -2.27
N PHE A 862 38.52 30.34 -1.62
CA PHE A 862 38.26 30.47 -0.18
C PHE A 862 39.45 30.04 0.67
N TYR A 863 40.23 29.04 0.24
CA TYR A 863 41.47 28.66 0.92
C TYR A 863 42.51 29.78 0.89
N LEU A 864 42.74 30.38 -0.28
CA LEU A 864 43.71 31.48 -0.38
C LEU A 864 43.24 32.73 0.39
N VAL A 865 41.93 32.95 0.54
CA VAL A 865 41.38 34.05 1.38
C VAL A 865 41.61 33.75 2.85
N ALA A 866 41.43 32.50 3.27
CA ALA A 866 41.73 32.01 4.61
C ALA A 866 43.23 31.98 4.94
N LYS A 867 44.08 32.49 4.05
CA LYS A 867 45.55 32.51 4.18
C LYS A 867 46.15 31.11 4.32
N ASN A 868 45.46 30.08 3.83
CA ASN A 868 46.07 28.77 3.62
C ASN A 868 47.16 28.87 2.55
N SER A 869 48.10 27.94 2.58
CA SER A 869 49.19 27.88 1.60
C SER A 869 48.66 27.66 0.18
N ALA A 870 49.39 28.15 -0.82
CA ALA A 870 49.06 27.92 -2.23
C ALA A 870 48.99 26.42 -2.56
N THR A 871 49.80 25.61 -1.89
CA THR A 871 49.78 24.15 -1.98
C THR A 871 48.48 23.53 -1.48
N GLU A 872 47.95 23.96 -0.33
CA GLU A 872 46.67 23.50 0.20
C GLU A 872 45.50 23.91 -0.71
N ALA A 873 45.55 25.14 -1.24
CA ALA A 873 44.55 25.65 -2.19
C ALA A 873 44.56 24.86 -3.52
N LEU A 874 45.74 24.49 -4.01
CA LEU A 874 45.87 23.64 -5.19
C LEU A 874 45.37 22.21 -4.92
N HIS A 875 45.63 21.67 -3.73
CA HIS A 875 45.20 20.33 -3.38
C HIS A 875 43.66 20.19 -3.38
N ILE A 876 42.94 21.13 -2.75
CA ILE A 876 41.47 21.11 -2.74
C ILE A 876 40.88 21.35 -4.15
N TYR A 877 41.54 22.20 -4.95
CA TYR A 877 41.20 22.44 -6.34
C TYR A 877 41.30 21.15 -7.16
N GLU A 878 42.44 20.45 -7.10
CA GLU A 878 42.63 19.18 -7.83
C GLU A 878 41.76 18.05 -7.30
N GLN A 879 41.51 17.98 -5.99
CA GLN A 879 40.63 16.98 -5.39
C GLN A 879 39.21 17.03 -5.97
N THR A 880 38.66 18.23 -6.13
CA THR A 880 37.31 18.42 -6.66
C THR A 880 37.29 18.41 -8.20
N ARG A 881 38.30 19.01 -8.85
CA ARG A 881 38.41 19.07 -10.31
C ARG A 881 38.59 17.68 -10.93
N SER A 882 39.52 16.88 -10.42
CA SER A 882 39.80 15.55 -10.98
C SER A 882 38.58 14.63 -10.96
N LEU A 883 37.76 14.68 -9.90
CA LEU A 883 36.53 13.90 -9.80
C LEU A 883 35.47 14.33 -10.83
N VAL A 884 35.29 15.64 -11.00
CA VAL A 884 34.35 16.20 -12.00
C VAL A 884 34.81 15.83 -13.42
N TRP A 885 36.09 16.02 -13.73
CA TRP A 885 36.64 15.81 -15.08
C TRP A 885 36.82 14.34 -15.47
N ASN A 886 37.27 13.47 -14.55
CA ASN A 886 37.37 12.03 -14.83
C ASN A 886 36.01 11.42 -15.18
N ARG A 887 34.92 11.97 -14.64
CA ARG A 887 33.54 11.56 -14.95
C ARG A 887 33.00 12.20 -16.23
N PHE A 888 33.33 13.46 -16.50
CA PHE A 888 32.99 14.11 -17.78
C PHE A 888 33.67 13.43 -18.98
N LEU A 889 34.93 12.98 -18.81
CA LEU A 889 35.79 12.47 -19.89
C LEU A 889 35.80 10.93 -20.02
N ASP A 890 35.04 10.21 -19.19
CA ASP A 890 34.97 8.73 -19.18
C ASP A 890 36.36 8.06 -19.04
N LEU A 891 37.26 8.69 -18.28
CA LEU A 891 38.61 8.19 -18.05
C LEU A 891 38.56 7.09 -16.99
N LYS A 892 38.80 5.83 -17.39
CA LYS A 892 38.90 4.69 -16.47
C LYS A 892 40.16 4.86 -15.61
N THR A 893 40.01 4.66 -14.29
CA THR A 893 41.17 4.69 -13.37
C THR A 893 42.16 3.58 -13.72
N ASP A 894 43.45 3.93 -13.80
CA ASP A 894 44.53 2.95 -13.91
C ASP A 894 44.54 2.04 -12.66
N LEU A 895 44.63 0.74 -12.89
CA LEU A 895 44.66 -0.31 -11.86
C LEU A 895 46.01 -1.04 -11.85
N GLY A 896 47.00 -0.63 -12.63
CA GLY A 896 48.28 -1.35 -12.81
C GLY A 896 48.98 -1.73 -11.50
N ASP A 897 49.18 -0.78 -10.58
CA ASP A 897 49.80 -1.05 -9.27
C ASP A 897 48.97 -2.03 -8.42
N LEU A 898 47.64 -1.96 -8.52
CA LEU A 898 46.73 -2.87 -7.83
C LEU A 898 46.76 -4.26 -8.47
N GLU A 899 46.89 -4.36 -9.79
CA GLU A 899 47.00 -5.61 -10.54
C GLU A 899 48.31 -6.35 -10.24
N GLU A 900 49.41 -5.61 -10.03
CA GLU A 900 50.71 -6.19 -9.68
C GLU A 900 50.77 -6.67 -8.23
N LYS A 901 50.27 -5.86 -7.28
CA LYS A 901 50.41 -6.15 -5.83
C LYS A 901 49.24 -6.90 -5.22
N HIS A 902 48.03 -6.72 -5.74
CA HIS A 902 46.78 -7.32 -5.24
C HIS A 902 45.85 -7.74 -6.40
N PRO A 903 46.29 -8.71 -7.24
CA PRO A 903 45.58 -9.09 -8.47
C PRO A 903 44.12 -9.51 -8.23
N ASP A 904 43.83 -10.12 -7.08
CA ASP A 904 42.51 -10.59 -6.69
C ASP A 904 41.53 -9.43 -6.47
N LEU A 905 41.98 -8.36 -5.80
CA LEU A 905 41.18 -7.15 -5.58
C LEU A 905 41.02 -6.35 -6.86
N ALA A 906 42.05 -6.31 -7.71
CA ALA A 906 41.97 -5.69 -9.03
C ALA A 906 40.96 -6.41 -9.94
N ALA A 907 41.00 -7.75 -9.99
CA ALA A 907 40.06 -8.56 -10.76
C ALA A 907 38.62 -8.40 -10.25
N ARG A 908 38.43 -8.38 -8.92
CA ARG A 908 37.12 -8.17 -8.30
C ARG A 908 36.58 -6.76 -8.59
N LEU A 909 37.42 -5.73 -8.47
CA LEU A 909 37.06 -4.35 -8.81
C LEU A 909 36.72 -4.19 -10.31
N LYS A 910 37.47 -4.84 -11.21
CA LYS A 910 37.18 -4.88 -12.67
C LYS A 910 35.86 -5.57 -12.96
N LEU A 911 35.59 -6.71 -12.33
CA LEU A 911 34.34 -7.46 -12.50
C LEU A 911 33.14 -6.63 -12.05
N ILE A 912 33.24 -6.01 -10.89
CA ILE A 912 32.19 -5.14 -10.34
C ILE A 912 31.94 -3.95 -11.28
N ARG A 913 33.00 -3.25 -11.71
CA ARG A 913 32.90 -2.16 -12.69
C ARG A 913 32.25 -2.59 -14.00
N THR A 914 32.61 -3.76 -14.53
CA THR A 914 32.05 -4.28 -15.79
C THR A 914 30.57 -4.59 -15.67
N LYS A 915 30.14 -5.16 -14.53
CA LYS A 915 28.72 -5.42 -14.26
C LYS A 915 27.92 -4.13 -13.97
N LEU A 916 28.56 -3.11 -13.40
CA LEU A 916 27.95 -1.78 -13.21
C LEU A 916 27.82 -1.00 -14.53
N ASP A 917 28.77 -1.14 -15.46
CA ASP A 917 28.79 -0.45 -16.77
C ASP A 917 27.74 -1.00 -17.77
N GLN A 918 27.26 -2.23 -17.59
CA GLN A 918 26.19 -2.78 -18.43
C GLN A 918 24.85 -2.09 -18.09
N GLY A 919 24.39 -1.23 -18.99
CA GLY A 919 23.04 -0.65 -18.96
C GLY A 919 21.97 -1.68 -19.36
N PRO A 920 20.68 -1.46 -19.02
CA PRO A 920 19.62 -2.33 -19.49
C PRO A 920 19.59 -2.29 -21.02
N THR A 921 19.78 -3.44 -21.67
CA THR A 921 19.61 -3.58 -23.11
C THR A 921 18.20 -3.17 -23.50
N GLN A 922 18.09 -2.25 -24.45
CA GLN A 922 16.85 -1.62 -24.91
C GLN A 922 15.85 -2.56 -25.60
N ASN A 923 16.05 -3.87 -25.55
CA ASN A 923 15.17 -4.85 -26.17
C ASN A 923 14.83 -5.96 -25.17
N VAL A 924 13.54 -6.30 -25.16
CA VAL A 924 12.85 -7.48 -24.61
C VAL A 924 11.95 -7.20 -23.39
N ILE A 925 10.66 -7.41 -23.66
CA ILE A 925 9.53 -7.58 -22.75
C ILE A 925 9.82 -8.78 -21.83
N ALA A 926 9.96 -8.58 -20.51
CA ALA A 926 9.61 -9.56 -19.47
C ALA A 926 9.72 -8.95 -18.06
N SER A 927 8.63 -9.08 -17.29
CA SER A 927 8.36 -8.55 -15.94
C SER A 927 9.24 -9.10 -14.81
N GLU A 928 10.10 -10.10 -15.04
CA GLU A 928 10.84 -10.80 -13.97
C GLU A 928 12.36 -10.52 -13.98
N THR A 929 12.91 -10.09 -15.11
CA THR A 929 14.38 -10.01 -15.30
C THR A 929 14.97 -8.67 -14.81
N THR A 930 14.17 -7.61 -14.76
CA THR A 930 14.60 -6.27 -14.34
C THR A 930 14.82 -6.14 -12.83
N GLY A 931 13.98 -6.78 -11.98
CA GLY A 931 14.16 -6.78 -10.53
C GLY A 931 15.43 -7.53 -10.08
N ARG A 932 15.74 -8.66 -10.72
CA ARG A 932 16.92 -9.48 -10.43
C ARG A 932 18.23 -8.83 -10.91
N ALA A 933 18.23 -8.24 -12.11
CA ALA A 933 19.37 -7.48 -12.63
C ALA A 933 19.66 -6.19 -11.83
N ARG A 934 18.62 -5.57 -11.22
CA ARG A 934 18.75 -4.41 -10.32
C ARG A 934 19.29 -4.80 -8.94
N LEU A 935 18.85 -5.93 -8.37
CA LEU A 935 19.39 -6.49 -7.12
C LEU A 935 20.90 -6.73 -7.23
N GLU A 936 21.34 -7.29 -8.36
CA GLU A 936 22.76 -7.45 -8.65
C GLU A 936 23.48 -6.10 -8.70
N LYS A 937 22.91 -5.07 -9.35
CA LYS A 937 23.58 -3.77 -9.52
C LYS A 937 23.78 -2.99 -8.21
N THR A 938 22.81 -3.04 -7.29
CA THR A 938 22.94 -2.39 -5.96
C THR A 938 23.85 -3.18 -5.01
N GLN A 939 23.79 -4.53 -5.07
CA GLN A 939 24.76 -5.38 -4.36
C GLN A 939 26.18 -5.10 -4.87
N LEU A 940 26.35 -4.91 -6.18
CA LEU A 940 27.62 -4.54 -6.80
C LEU A 940 28.11 -3.15 -6.37
N ALA A 941 27.22 -2.18 -6.11
CA ALA A 941 27.60 -0.85 -5.61
C ALA A 941 28.07 -0.89 -4.15
N HIS A 942 27.37 -1.61 -3.27
CA HIS A 942 27.84 -1.83 -1.89
C HIS A 942 29.12 -2.66 -1.84
N GLU A 943 29.23 -3.67 -2.71
CA GLU A 943 30.44 -4.47 -2.86
C GLU A 943 31.60 -3.61 -3.39
N TYR A 944 31.33 -2.66 -4.30
CA TYR A 944 32.31 -1.69 -4.77
C TYR A 944 32.88 -0.86 -3.61
N ASP A 945 32.03 -0.27 -2.76
CA ASP A 945 32.48 0.53 -1.61
C ASP A 945 33.26 -0.30 -0.58
N ALA A 946 32.81 -1.52 -0.29
CA ALA A 946 33.52 -2.44 0.58
C ALA A 946 34.91 -2.79 0.03
N VAL A 947 35.02 -3.04 -1.28
CA VAL A 947 36.29 -3.33 -1.96
C VAL A 947 37.20 -2.10 -1.94
N ILE A 948 36.71 -0.90 -2.25
CA ILE A 948 37.50 0.34 -2.17
C ILE A 948 38.03 0.60 -0.76
N ASN A 949 37.19 0.45 0.26
CA ASN A 949 37.61 0.65 1.66
C ASN A 949 38.61 -0.42 2.12
N THR A 950 38.51 -1.63 1.58
CA THR A 950 39.50 -2.70 1.84
C THR A 950 40.83 -2.34 1.18
N ILE A 951 40.82 -1.90 -0.08
CA ILE A 951 42.02 -1.47 -0.81
C ILE A 951 42.72 -0.32 -0.06
N ARG A 952 41.97 0.66 0.44
CA ARG A 952 42.52 1.81 1.18
C ARG A 952 43.18 1.49 2.51
N LYS A 953 42.92 0.30 3.08
CA LYS A 953 43.58 -0.17 4.31
C LYS A 953 44.92 -0.85 4.03
N LEU A 954 45.24 -1.14 2.77
CA LEU A 954 46.49 -1.78 2.37
C LEU A 954 47.64 -0.77 2.34
N ASP A 955 48.83 -1.22 2.71
CA ASP A 955 50.04 -0.38 2.66
C ASP A 955 50.37 0.00 1.21
N GLY A 956 50.58 1.30 0.97
CA GLY A 956 50.77 1.86 -0.38
C GLY A 956 49.50 2.24 -1.13
N PHE A 957 48.30 1.94 -0.59
CA PHE A 957 47.00 2.22 -1.23
C PHE A 957 46.09 3.15 -0.42
N LYS A 958 46.61 3.81 0.63
CA LYS A 958 45.84 4.73 1.50
C LYS A 958 45.11 5.85 0.73
N ASP A 959 45.69 6.26 -0.40
CA ASP A 959 45.15 7.29 -1.29
C ASP A 959 44.49 6.71 -2.57
N PHE A 960 44.16 5.42 -2.58
CA PHE A 960 43.51 4.78 -3.73
C PHE A 960 42.17 5.46 -4.07
N LEU A 961 42.03 5.92 -5.32
CA LEU A 961 40.92 6.78 -5.79
C LEU A 961 40.73 8.07 -4.96
N ARG A 962 41.80 8.59 -4.35
CA ARG A 962 41.87 9.93 -3.76
C ARG A 962 42.93 10.73 -4.51
N SER A 963 42.89 12.05 -4.36
CA SER A 963 43.94 12.91 -4.92
C SER A 963 45.29 12.57 -4.28
N GLN A 964 46.36 12.59 -5.09
CA GLN A 964 47.72 12.31 -4.61
C GLN A 964 48.20 13.40 -3.62
N SER A 965 49.23 13.05 -2.84
CA SER A 965 49.81 13.95 -1.84
C SER A 965 50.33 15.26 -2.46
N PRO A 966 50.38 16.36 -1.68
CA PRO A 966 50.93 17.65 -2.12
C PRO A 966 52.28 17.60 -2.85
N SER A 967 53.14 16.62 -2.50
CA SER A 967 54.45 16.39 -3.11
C SER A 967 54.40 15.91 -4.56
N SER A 968 53.31 15.26 -5.00
CA SER A 968 53.15 14.80 -6.40
C SER A 968 52.79 15.94 -7.36
N LEU A 969 52.21 17.03 -6.83
CA LEU A 969 51.82 18.19 -7.65
C LEU A 969 53.04 18.96 -8.16
N THR A 970 54.10 19.10 -7.36
CA THR A 970 55.38 19.71 -7.77
C THR A 970 56.17 18.80 -8.71
N ASP A 971 56.06 17.46 -8.56
CA ASP A 971 56.68 16.50 -9.48
C ASP A 971 56.16 16.62 -10.92
N SER A 972 54.90 17.05 -11.07
CA SER A 972 54.28 17.30 -12.39
C SER A 972 54.88 18.51 -13.12
N ALA A 973 55.65 19.36 -12.42
CA ALA A 973 56.32 20.54 -12.97
C ALA A 973 57.83 20.37 -13.17
N ARG A 974 58.35 19.12 -13.14
CA ARG A 974 59.77 18.81 -13.36
C ARG A 974 60.28 19.23 -14.74
N ASP A 975 59.46 19.08 -15.78
CA ASP A 975 59.82 19.40 -17.17
C ASP A 975 59.48 20.85 -17.56
N GLY A 976 58.92 21.63 -16.64
CA GLY A 976 58.53 23.02 -16.83
C GLY A 976 57.40 23.45 -15.90
N PRO A 977 57.27 24.76 -15.59
CA PRO A 977 56.26 25.25 -14.67
C PRO A 977 54.84 25.07 -15.21
N VAL A 978 53.92 24.64 -14.35
CA VAL A 978 52.49 24.49 -14.66
C VAL A 978 51.71 25.64 -14.04
N ILE A 979 50.85 26.28 -14.83
CA ILE A 979 50.07 27.46 -14.41
C ILE A 979 48.61 27.09 -14.29
N VAL A 980 48.04 27.23 -13.09
CA VAL A 980 46.60 27.09 -12.86
C VAL A 980 46.00 28.49 -12.72
N VAL A 981 45.31 28.95 -13.75
CA VAL A 981 44.60 30.23 -13.73
C VAL A 981 43.20 30.02 -13.16
N ASN A 982 42.90 30.71 -12.07
CA ASN A 982 41.59 30.69 -11.43
C ASN A 982 40.99 32.08 -11.45
N VAL A 983 39.77 32.21 -11.96
CA VAL A 983 39.01 33.47 -11.97
C VAL A 983 37.64 33.23 -11.36
N THR A 984 37.33 34.01 -10.33
CA THR A 984 36.00 34.04 -9.72
C THR A 984 35.59 35.48 -9.44
N LYS A 985 34.33 35.69 -9.05
CA LYS A 985 33.86 36.99 -8.55
C LYS A 985 34.55 37.46 -7.26
N TYR A 986 35.37 36.61 -6.64
CA TYR A 986 36.04 36.86 -5.36
C TYR A 986 37.51 37.24 -5.52
N ARG A 987 38.20 36.54 -6.44
CA ARG A 987 39.63 36.71 -6.70
C ARG A 987 40.02 36.09 -8.04
N SER A 988 41.11 36.60 -8.57
CA SER A 988 41.70 36.16 -9.83
C SER A 988 43.19 35.94 -9.60
N ASP A 989 43.67 34.73 -9.81
CA ASP A 989 45.00 34.29 -9.42
C ASP A 989 45.57 33.29 -10.44
N ALA A 990 46.89 33.25 -10.54
CA ALA A 990 47.63 32.17 -11.15
C ALA A 990 48.41 31.43 -10.06
N LEU A 991 48.13 30.14 -9.86
CA LEU A 991 49.01 29.28 -9.07
C LEU A 991 50.14 28.82 -9.98
N LEU A 992 51.38 29.12 -9.55
CA LEU A 992 52.61 28.77 -10.22
C LEU A 992 53.14 27.49 -9.57
N VAL A 993 53.05 26.38 -10.28
CA VAL A 993 53.54 25.08 -9.82
C VAL A 993 54.90 24.85 -10.45
N THR A 994 55.94 24.77 -9.61
CA THR A 994 57.31 24.49 -10.01
C THR A 994 57.78 23.18 -9.37
N ALA A 995 58.96 22.69 -9.76
CA ALA A 995 59.55 21.49 -9.15
C ALA A 995 59.89 21.68 -7.66
N GLU A 996 60.06 22.92 -7.20
CA GLU A 996 60.48 23.24 -5.83
C GLU A 996 59.31 23.67 -4.94
N GLU A 997 58.40 24.48 -5.49
CA GLU A 997 57.29 25.05 -4.72
C GLU A 997 56.03 25.33 -5.56
N VAL A 998 54.91 25.50 -4.84
CA VAL A 998 53.67 26.07 -5.37
C VAL A 998 53.51 27.47 -4.79
N SER A 999 53.46 28.49 -5.64
CA SER A 999 53.25 29.88 -5.25
C SER A 999 52.02 30.47 -5.92
N CYS A 1000 51.52 31.59 -5.40
CA CYS A 1000 50.32 32.26 -5.90
C CYS A 1000 50.65 33.67 -6.41
N LEU A 1001 50.30 33.95 -7.65
CA LEU A 1001 50.39 35.26 -8.28
C LEU A 1001 49.00 35.89 -8.44
N PRO A 1002 48.67 36.96 -7.72
CA PRO A 1002 47.43 37.70 -7.93
C PRO A 1002 47.37 38.35 -9.32
N LEU A 1003 46.23 38.25 -10.02
CA LEU A 1003 45.99 38.81 -11.35
C LEU A 1003 44.91 39.92 -11.31
N PRO A 1004 45.21 41.11 -10.76
CA PRO A 1004 44.20 42.14 -10.51
C PRO A 1004 43.57 42.73 -11.78
N LYS A 1005 44.25 42.61 -12.93
CA LYS A 1005 43.74 43.08 -14.23
C LYS A 1005 42.86 42.05 -14.96
N PHE A 1006 42.77 40.82 -14.45
CA PHE A 1006 42.05 39.71 -15.08
C PHE A 1006 40.78 39.35 -14.29
N SER A 1007 39.87 40.31 -14.12
CA SER A 1007 38.62 40.09 -13.39
C SER A 1007 37.63 39.23 -14.18
N LEU A 1008 36.62 38.70 -13.50
CA LEU A 1008 35.54 37.94 -14.14
C LEU A 1008 34.84 38.73 -15.26
N ASP A 1009 34.63 40.04 -15.09
CA ASP A 1009 34.02 40.90 -16.10
C ASP A 1009 34.91 41.01 -17.36
N VAL A 1010 36.23 41.09 -17.18
CA VAL A 1010 37.19 41.08 -18.28
C VAL A 1010 37.14 39.74 -19.02
N VAL A 1011 37.09 38.62 -18.29
CA VAL A 1011 36.95 37.27 -18.88
C VAL A 1011 35.65 37.16 -19.68
N MET A 1012 34.52 37.59 -19.12
CA MET A 1012 33.23 37.56 -19.83
C MET A 1012 33.25 38.43 -21.09
N GLY A 1013 33.87 39.62 -21.03
CA GLY A 1013 34.06 40.48 -22.19
C GLY A 1013 34.95 39.87 -23.28
N LEU A 1014 36.03 39.19 -22.88
CA LEU A 1014 36.92 38.47 -23.81
C LEU A 1014 36.22 37.25 -24.42
N ALA A 1015 35.43 36.49 -23.62
CA ALA A 1015 34.65 35.36 -24.10
C ALA A 1015 33.56 35.78 -25.10
N ALA A 1016 32.82 36.85 -24.81
CA ALA A 1016 31.82 37.38 -25.75
C ALA A 1016 32.46 37.86 -27.06
N LYS A 1017 33.63 38.51 -27.00
CA LYS A 1017 34.41 38.87 -28.20
C LYS A 1017 34.90 37.65 -28.97
N PHE A 1018 35.30 36.60 -28.27
CA PHE A 1018 35.73 35.33 -28.87
C PHE A 1018 34.57 34.63 -29.59
N GLU A 1019 33.40 34.54 -28.97
CA GLU A 1019 32.18 34.00 -29.60
C GLU A 1019 31.78 34.81 -30.84
N GLN A 1020 31.77 36.15 -30.74
CA GLN A 1020 31.53 37.03 -31.89
C GLN A 1020 32.56 36.84 -33.01
N ALA A 1021 33.83 36.61 -32.66
CA ALA A 1021 34.87 36.32 -33.64
C ALA A 1021 34.63 34.97 -34.34
N LEU A 1022 34.18 33.94 -33.63
CA LEU A 1022 33.84 32.63 -34.20
C LEU A 1022 32.62 32.73 -35.13
N GLU A 1023 31.59 33.48 -34.77
CA GLU A 1023 30.43 33.75 -35.64
C GLU A 1023 30.83 34.54 -36.89
N ALA A 1024 31.69 35.55 -36.73
CA ALA A 1024 32.21 36.35 -37.84
C ALA A 1024 33.15 35.55 -38.75
N LEU A 1025 33.78 34.47 -38.27
CA LEU A 1025 34.76 33.68 -39.03
C LEU A 1025 34.22 33.15 -40.37
N HIS A 1026 32.90 32.91 -40.42
CA HIS A 1026 32.20 32.40 -41.61
C HIS A 1026 31.66 33.50 -42.54
N THR A 1027 31.63 34.75 -42.10
CA THR A 1027 30.99 35.87 -42.82
C THR A 1027 31.95 37.00 -43.17
N ASP A 1028 32.92 37.30 -42.30
CA ASP A 1028 33.94 38.35 -42.45
C ASP A 1028 35.23 37.96 -41.70
N GLN A 1029 36.18 37.36 -42.44
CA GLN A 1029 37.45 36.88 -41.89
C GLN A 1029 38.34 37.99 -41.34
N ILE A 1030 38.28 39.21 -41.90
CA ILE A 1030 39.12 40.32 -41.45
C ILE A 1030 38.64 40.78 -40.08
N LYS A 1031 37.33 41.00 -39.93
CA LYS A 1031 36.71 41.36 -38.66
C LYS A 1031 36.88 40.27 -37.60
N ALA A 1032 36.75 39.00 -37.99
CA ALA A 1032 37.00 37.88 -37.10
C ALA A 1032 38.47 37.84 -36.61
N SER A 1033 39.43 38.09 -37.52
CA SER A 1033 40.85 38.17 -37.17
C SER A 1033 41.15 39.33 -36.23
N GLU A 1034 40.58 40.52 -36.47
CA GLU A 1034 40.74 41.69 -35.59
C GLU A 1034 40.19 41.43 -34.18
N MET A 1035 38.99 40.85 -34.09
CA MET A 1035 38.38 40.47 -32.80
C MET A 1035 39.22 39.42 -32.07
N MET A 1036 39.72 38.40 -32.79
CA MET A 1036 40.58 37.36 -32.24
C MET A 1036 41.92 37.93 -31.73
N SER A 1037 42.56 38.82 -32.49
CA SER A 1037 43.77 39.53 -32.04
C SER A 1037 43.51 40.33 -30.77
N GLY A 1038 42.35 40.98 -30.66
CA GLY A 1038 41.93 41.67 -29.43
C GLY A 1038 41.78 40.74 -28.22
N VAL A 1039 41.28 39.52 -28.42
CA VAL A 1039 41.17 38.51 -27.35
C VAL A 1039 42.56 38.04 -26.90
N VAL A 1040 43.44 37.69 -27.85
CA VAL A 1040 44.80 37.20 -27.56
C VAL A 1040 45.64 38.27 -26.89
N LEU A 1041 45.57 39.52 -27.35
CA LEU A 1041 46.27 40.64 -26.71
C LEU A 1041 45.77 40.87 -25.29
N GLY A 1042 44.45 40.82 -25.07
CA GLY A 1042 43.86 40.92 -23.74
C GLY A 1042 44.38 39.85 -22.78
N LEU A 1043 44.44 38.59 -23.21
CA LEU A 1043 45.00 37.48 -22.42
C LEU A 1043 46.51 37.64 -22.16
N TRP A 1044 47.25 38.17 -23.15
CA TRP A 1044 48.67 38.44 -23.00
C TRP A 1044 48.94 39.46 -21.88
N GLU A 1045 48.33 40.63 -21.96
CA GLU A 1045 48.56 41.74 -21.03
C GLU A 1045 48.06 41.46 -19.61
N THR A 1046 47.01 40.64 -19.48
CA THR A 1046 46.34 40.42 -18.18
C THR A 1046 46.77 39.14 -17.47
N VAL A 1047 47.29 38.14 -18.20
CA VAL A 1047 47.65 36.82 -17.66
C VAL A 1047 49.07 36.42 -18.05
N ALA A 1048 49.35 36.29 -19.35
CA ALA A 1048 50.58 35.63 -19.80
C ALA A 1048 51.84 36.44 -19.47
N GLU A 1049 51.85 37.75 -19.76
CA GLU A 1049 53.00 38.61 -19.46
C GLU A 1049 53.31 38.66 -17.95
N PRO A 1050 52.35 38.91 -17.04
CA PRO A 1050 52.59 38.84 -15.59
C PRO A 1050 53.19 37.50 -15.15
N VAL A 1051 52.61 36.38 -15.59
CA VAL A 1051 53.05 35.04 -15.21
C VAL A 1051 54.47 34.75 -15.70
N LEU A 1052 54.76 35.04 -16.97
CA LEU A 1052 56.07 34.78 -17.57
C LEU A 1052 57.18 35.66 -16.99
N ASN A 1053 56.84 36.91 -16.63
CA ASN A 1053 57.75 37.81 -15.91
C ASN A 1053 58.06 37.27 -14.51
N THR A 1054 57.04 36.83 -13.75
CA THR A 1054 57.23 36.29 -12.40
C THR A 1054 58.07 35.01 -12.39
N LEU A 1055 57.93 34.15 -13.41
CA LEU A 1055 58.76 32.96 -13.57
C LEU A 1055 60.18 33.26 -14.10
N GLY A 1056 60.49 34.50 -14.48
CA GLY A 1056 61.79 34.88 -15.03
C GLY A 1056 62.10 34.27 -16.40
N ILE A 1057 61.08 33.72 -17.08
CA ILE A 1057 61.19 33.13 -18.42
C ILE A 1057 61.21 34.23 -19.48
N TRP A 1058 60.48 35.33 -19.25
CA TRP A 1058 60.49 36.50 -20.11
C TRP A 1058 61.50 37.54 -19.61
N ARG A 1059 62.56 37.78 -20.40
CA ARG A 1059 63.48 38.90 -20.19
C ARG A 1059 63.15 39.98 -21.22
N GLY A 1060 62.32 40.94 -20.81
CA GLY A 1060 61.94 42.06 -21.68
C GLY A 1060 63.16 42.84 -22.17
N ASN A 1061 63.24 43.09 -23.47
CA ASN A 1061 64.07 44.16 -24.01
C ASN A 1061 63.13 45.22 -24.61
N ARG A 1062 63.11 46.42 -24.02
CA ARG A 1062 62.45 47.61 -24.55
C ARG A 1062 63.45 48.36 -25.44
N ALA A 1063 63.09 48.68 -26.68
CA ALA A 1063 63.41 49.95 -27.34
C ALA A 1063 62.67 50.05 -28.69
N SER A 1064 62.18 51.25 -28.98
CA SER A 1064 61.58 51.72 -30.23
C SER A 1064 62.39 51.35 -31.48
N GLU A 1065 61.72 50.85 -32.53
CA GLU A 1065 61.61 51.54 -33.83
C GLU A 1065 61.00 50.62 -34.91
N SER A 1066 60.12 51.22 -35.71
CA SER A 1066 59.67 50.80 -37.04
C SER A 1066 58.92 49.47 -37.20
N VAL A 1067 57.64 49.63 -37.51
CA VAL A 1067 56.87 48.80 -38.43
C VAL A 1067 57.73 48.46 -39.66
N VAL A 1068 58.25 47.24 -39.74
CA VAL A 1068 58.65 46.60 -41.01
C VAL A 1068 58.44 45.09 -40.90
N GLY A 1069 57.61 44.55 -41.80
CA GLY A 1069 57.72 43.16 -42.26
C GLY A 1069 57.06 42.11 -41.37
N TYR A 1070 55.75 41.90 -41.59
CA TYR A 1070 55.21 40.54 -41.59
C TYR A 1070 55.96 39.74 -42.66
N ASP A 1071 57.10 39.13 -42.31
CA ASP A 1071 57.71 38.01 -43.03
C ASP A 1071 58.99 37.62 -42.27
N GLN A 1072 59.07 36.37 -41.80
CA GLN A 1072 60.19 35.77 -41.05
C GLN A 1072 60.20 35.97 -39.52
N MET A 1073 59.06 35.70 -38.87
CA MET A 1073 59.09 34.85 -37.67
C MET A 1073 58.39 33.56 -38.05
N ASP A 1074 59.08 32.42 -37.92
CA ASP A 1074 58.43 31.12 -37.95
C ASP A 1074 57.23 31.15 -36.98
N PRO A 1075 56.04 30.75 -37.44
CA PRO A 1075 54.84 30.87 -36.64
C PRO A 1075 54.96 29.94 -35.43
N PHE A 1076 55.05 30.52 -34.23
CA PHE A 1076 54.77 29.79 -33.01
C PHE A 1076 53.36 29.20 -33.12
N PRO A 1077 53.19 27.86 -33.11
CA PRO A 1077 51.88 27.27 -33.25
C PRO A 1077 51.14 27.40 -31.92
N ALA A 1078 50.16 28.29 -31.86
CA ALA A 1078 49.11 28.29 -30.85
C ALA A 1078 48.13 27.13 -31.14
N HIS A 1079 48.59 25.90 -30.99
CA HIS A 1079 47.75 24.72 -30.83
C HIS A 1079 48.49 23.68 -29.99
N SER A 1080 48.01 23.42 -28.78
CA SER A 1080 48.19 22.18 -28.00
C SER A 1080 49.63 21.73 -27.67
N CYS A 1081 49.81 21.26 -26.44
CA CYS A 1081 50.93 20.38 -26.08
C CYS A 1081 51.07 19.22 -27.09
N SER A 1082 52.09 19.29 -27.95
CA SER A 1082 52.65 18.12 -28.62
C SER A 1082 54.15 18.32 -28.80
N TRP A 1083 54.90 17.99 -27.75
CA TRP A 1083 56.33 17.76 -27.83
C TRP A 1083 56.55 16.54 -28.75
N ARG A 1084 57.28 16.67 -29.86
CA ARG A 1084 57.66 15.50 -30.67
C ARG A 1084 58.70 14.67 -29.89
N PRO A 1085 58.49 13.36 -29.69
CA PRO A 1085 59.52 12.50 -29.13
C PRO A 1085 60.65 12.32 -30.15
N ARG A 1086 61.89 12.19 -29.66
CA ARG A 1086 62.99 11.61 -30.44
C ARG A 1086 62.55 10.22 -30.92
N LYS A 1087 62.93 9.84 -32.14
CA LYS A 1087 62.68 8.50 -32.73
C LYS A 1087 62.98 7.40 -31.69
N GLY A 1088 61.94 6.76 -31.15
CA GLY A 1088 62.11 5.71 -30.13
C GLY A 1088 60.81 5.20 -29.50
N ASP A 1089 59.88 6.07 -29.09
CA ASP A 1089 58.76 5.64 -28.25
C ASP A 1089 57.41 5.56 -28.98
N THR A 1090 56.94 4.32 -29.16
CA THR A 1090 55.61 3.98 -29.65
C THR A 1090 54.68 3.76 -28.47
N HIS A 1091 53.89 4.75 -28.01
CA HIS A 1091 52.63 4.58 -27.25
C HIS A 1091 51.95 5.94 -26.97
N TRP A 1092 51.37 6.62 -27.97
CA TRP A 1092 50.26 7.59 -27.75
C TRP A 1092 49.58 7.98 -29.07
N ARG A 1093 48.52 7.28 -29.45
CA ARG A 1093 47.60 7.67 -30.54
C ARG A 1093 46.17 7.36 -30.12
N LYS A 1094 45.51 8.25 -29.38
CA LYS A 1094 44.03 8.28 -29.29
C LYS A 1094 43.38 9.48 -28.57
N VAL A 1095 43.86 10.72 -28.73
CA VAL A 1095 43.05 11.90 -28.33
C VAL A 1095 43.30 13.05 -29.31
N GLN A 1096 42.64 13.00 -30.46
CA GLN A 1096 42.50 14.17 -31.35
C GLN A 1096 41.27 13.97 -32.25
N ARG A 1097 40.10 14.22 -31.67
CA ARG A 1097 38.86 14.62 -32.33
C ARG A 1097 37.96 15.16 -31.22
N LEU A 1098 37.25 16.25 -31.51
CA LEU A 1098 36.42 17.10 -30.64
C LEU A 1098 37.14 18.38 -30.20
N GLY A 1099 37.26 19.30 -31.16
CA GLY A 1099 36.98 20.72 -30.91
C GLY A 1099 35.53 20.97 -31.30
#